data_AF-A0A8S2GU15-F1
#
_entry.id   AF-A0A8S2GU15-F1
#
_cell.length_a   1.000
_cell.length_b   1.000
_cell.length_c   1.000
_cell.angle_alpha   90.00
_cell.angle_beta   90.00
_cell.angle_gamma   90.00
#
_symmetry.space_group_name_H-M   'P 1'
#
loop_
_entity.id
_entity.type
_entity.pdbx_description
1 polymer ?
#
loop_
_entity_poly.entity_id
_entity_poly.type
_entity_poly.pdbx_seq_one_letter_code
_entity_poly.pdbx_strand_id
1 'polypeptide(L)'
;MVPAEALVEFTIFSLLKGMPNINDSFYIQTNAIESWTKLGVKEKHIILIFDFSSKLSCQYIYSIYPNIQCFILSDLSCSHPIYKRPFINCVFDIAEKYAVTKIKVYVNGDIILHKNLTYVLDFMNKQKDEFVAISQRTDLQIVNKTANFQSVISDVLLSNGRLHGPSGIDLICYKLNDQNHTIIKRMPPFLSGIYRWDNWLLSEFLLATNVTVIDITNSTLIIHQQQYNISIRTNHWIRFGAKYNNELTHDRSGESYKLGTIDNAHLILRCQYLRTDSTNCQFEQNYRQSEKVLVQKHANKDKYIVILAVNHGYIKMAWNWLCWARQIAFHNYLLLAEDLESYQQLKLAGQPVHITHRQVLSNVRKKKNFDYGTYEFQSIMKYRTDFLMSVLKFGYHFVTADLDTVWFDNPLKYLSTNIAQVVLQGQTHRHSQLSGGFICVHSTSGGKQFWQRVIHCHNKNMGYLLKTRMKATSKYTEQECINQVANETLNRRTQIHYLNEDLFPDGRRFFVQKLPQLNGVIPVVVHNNWIIGLDEKWKQFQSWNLLCDDATPTNDEVKFHKNLFKNFRLRIKILTYNRFQSLKRLLISLLTTYYFNDHVDLDIWIDHPSQDATAGTRKEWSLIVQYLSNKSQFHWPHGSLLIYQQKSHIELFEQWTQSARTKTDEYEILLVLEDDMTVSRYFYEYIKKALQYYYYNRTNYDPLMYGFSLQNQDTILGQTGGTKTRSRDIQTILRDDYGSPLFYKYQLLGK
;
A
#
# COMPACT_ATOMS: atom_id res chain seq x y z
N MET A 1 22.11 39.93 15.74
CA MET A 1 20.65 39.71 15.80
C MET A 1 20.26 38.93 14.55
N VAL A 2 19.92 37.65 14.70
CA VAL A 2 19.30 36.88 13.61
C VAL A 2 17.89 37.45 13.41
N PRO A 3 17.44 37.74 12.17
CA PRO A 3 16.09 38.26 11.97
C PRO A 3 15.08 37.25 12.52
N ALA A 4 14.06 37.70 13.24
CA ALA A 4 12.94 36.84 13.60
C ALA A 4 12.34 36.27 12.30
N GLU A 5 12.42 34.96 12.11
CA GLU A 5 11.81 34.30 10.94
C GLU A 5 10.34 34.71 10.85
N ALA A 6 9.90 35.14 9.68
CA ALA A 6 8.50 35.47 9.44
C ALA A 6 7.65 34.20 9.63
N LEU A 7 6.63 34.29 10.48
CA LEU A 7 5.67 33.20 10.70
C LEU A 7 4.91 32.86 9.41
N VAL A 8 4.47 31.62 9.29
CA VAL A 8 3.70 31.14 8.12
C VAL A 8 2.45 31.98 7.83
N GLU A 9 2.21 32.28 6.56
CA GLU A 9 0.96 32.88 6.10
C GLU A 9 -0.11 31.82 5.80
N PHE A 10 -1.34 32.07 6.24
CA PHE A 10 -2.49 31.21 5.99
C PHE A 10 -3.76 32.03 5.76
N THR A 11 -4.76 31.41 5.12
CA THR A 11 -6.07 32.02 4.83
C THR A 11 -7.10 31.46 5.78
N ILE A 12 -7.88 32.31 6.41
CA ILE A 12 -9.04 31.92 7.22
C ILE A 12 -10.29 32.16 6.38
N PHE A 13 -11.19 31.19 6.36
CA PHE A 13 -12.49 31.36 5.73
C PHE A 13 -13.62 30.79 6.58
N SER A 14 -14.78 31.44 6.52
CA SER A 14 -15.93 31.08 7.33
C SER A 14 -17.25 31.42 6.64
N LEU A 15 -18.27 30.60 6.90
CA LEU A 15 -19.66 30.91 6.57
C LEU A 15 -20.35 31.56 7.78
N LEU A 16 -20.83 32.78 7.59
CA LEU A 16 -21.47 33.62 8.58
C LEU A 16 -22.95 33.83 8.26
N LYS A 17 -23.76 34.02 9.31
CA LYS A 17 -25.13 34.51 9.17
C LYS A 17 -25.10 36.00 8.87
N GLY A 18 -26.00 36.48 8.00
CA GLY A 18 -26.11 37.92 7.71
C GLY A 18 -26.30 38.77 8.97
N MET A 19 -25.70 39.95 8.95
CA MET A 19 -25.73 40.93 10.05
C MET A 19 -26.44 42.20 9.54
N PRO A 20 -27.77 42.34 9.72
CA PRO A 20 -28.52 43.45 9.13
C PRO A 20 -28.62 44.70 10.01
N ASN A 21 -28.43 44.59 11.34
CA ASN A 21 -28.47 45.70 12.31
C ASN A 21 -27.62 45.38 13.55
N ILE A 22 -26.97 46.38 14.14
CA ILE A 22 -26.17 46.27 15.38
C ILE A 22 -27.11 46.02 16.56
N ASN A 23 -27.53 44.76 16.76
CA ASN A 23 -28.17 44.34 18.01
C ASN A 23 -27.19 43.46 18.81
N ASP A 24 -27.36 43.45 20.14
CA ASP A 24 -26.61 42.69 21.13
C ASP A 24 -26.61 41.15 20.93
N SER A 25 -27.16 40.63 19.83
CA SER A 25 -27.12 39.19 19.51
C SER A 25 -25.95 38.81 18.57
N PHE A 26 -25.32 39.78 17.88
CA PHE A 26 -24.23 39.52 16.92
C PHE A 26 -22.82 39.54 17.55
N TYR A 27 -22.71 39.71 18.86
CA TYR A 27 -21.39 39.72 19.51
C TYR A 27 -20.63 38.41 19.26
N ILE A 28 -21.32 37.28 19.07
CA ILE A 28 -20.68 35.99 18.80
C ILE A 28 -19.84 36.04 17.52
N GLN A 29 -20.42 36.46 16.40
CA GLN A 29 -19.70 36.53 15.12
C GLN A 29 -18.63 37.62 15.14
N THR A 30 -18.89 38.75 15.80
CA THR A 30 -17.91 39.84 15.89
C THR A 30 -16.73 39.50 16.81
N ASN A 31 -16.96 38.84 17.95
CA ASN A 31 -15.90 38.30 18.82
C ASN A 31 -15.05 37.28 18.04
N ALA A 32 -15.67 36.41 17.25
CA ALA A 32 -14.98 35.42 16.43
C ALA A 32 -14.06 36.13 15.41
N ILE A 33 -14.61 37.01 14.57
CA ILE A 33 -13.85 37.78 13.57
C ILE A 33 -12.71 38.58 14.22
N GLU A 34 -12.99 39.28 15.32
CA GLU A 34 -11.97 40.05 16.03
C GLU A 34 -10.84 39.15 16.54
N SER A 35 -11.15 37.96 17.06
CA SER A 35 -10.12 36.98 17.46
C SER A 35 -9.26 36.54 16.27
N TRP A 36 -9.85 36.35 15.09
CA TRP A 36 -9.14 35.91 13.88
C TRP A 36 -8.20 36.98 13.34
N THR A 37 -8.62 38.25 13.36
CA THR A 37 -7.77 39.39 12.97
C THR A 37 -6.58 39.58 13.92
N LYS A 38 -6.72 39.15 15.19
CA LYS A 38 -5.65 39.20 16.22
C LYS A 38 -4.65 38.04 16.14
N LEU A 39 -4.78 37.11 15.19
CA LEU A 39 -3.82 36.01 14.97
C LEU A 39 -2.52 36.42 14.27
N GLY A 40 -2.41 37.68 13.82
CA GLY A 40 -1.30 38.16 12.99
C GLY A 40 -1.48 37.82 11.49
N VAL A 41 -2.67 37.38 11.09
CA VAL A 41 -3.04 37.15 9.68
C VAL A 41 -3.32 38.49 9.01
N LYS A 42 -2.79 38.70 7.81
CA LYS A 42 -3.11 39.88 6.99
C LYS A 42 -4.61 39.86 6.67
N GLU A 43 -5.30 40.98 6.83
CA GLU A 43 -6.74 41.11 6.57
C GLU A 43 -7.16 40.54 5.20
N LYS A 44 -6.36 40.77 4.16
CA LYS A 44 -6.60 40.23 2.80
C LYS A 44 -6.61 38.69 2.70
N HIS A 45 -6.14 37.97 3.72
CA HIS A 45 -6.20 36.51 3.81
C HIS A 45 -7.37 36.03 4.68
N ILE A 46 -8.28 36.90 5.08
CA ILE A 46 -9.53 36.53 5.74
C ILE A 46 -10.65 36.64 4.71
N ILE A 47 -11.38 35.54 4.51
CA ILE A 47 -12.49 35.41 3.57
C ILE A 47 -13.78 35.16 4.37
N LEU A 48 -14.64 36.16 4.41
CA LEU A 48 -15.93 36.07 5.07
C LEU A 48 -17.03 35.86 4.03
N ILE A 49 -17.80 34.79 4.19
CA ILE A 49 -18.88 34.44 3.27
C ILE A 49 -20.19 34.54 4.06
N PHE A 50 -21.10 35.40 3.63
CA PHE A 50 -22.40 35.58 4.26
C PHE A 50 -23.48 34.80 3.52
N ASP A 51 -24.43 34.26 4.29
CA ASP A 51 -25.68 33.76 3.73
C ASP A 51 -26.50 34.89 3.07
N PHE A 52 -27.61 34.52 2.44
CA PHE A 52 -28.46 35.42 1.63
C PHE A 52 -29.14 36.56 2.41
N SER A 53 -28.90 36.71 3.71
CA SER A 53 -29.76 37.55 4.57
C SER A 53 -29.36 39.02 4.73
N SER A 54 -28.22 39.52 4.21
CA SER A 54 -27.94 40.97 4.26
C SER A 54 -26.78 41.43 3.36
N LYS A 55 -27.07 42.21 2.30
CA LYS A 55 -26.07 43.01 1.54
C LYS A 55 -25.32 44.03 2.40
N LEU A 56 -25.92 44.42 3.54
CA LEU A 56 -25.31 45.33 4.50
C LEU A 56 -24.17 44.67 5.29
N SER A 57 -24.09 43.33 5.33
CA SER A 57 -23.06 42.62 6.11
C SER A 57 -21.65 42.96 5.62
N CYS A 58 -21.40 42.90 4.30
CA CYS A 58 -20.08 43.26 3.77
C CYS A 58 -19.78 44.75 3.95
N GLN A 59 -20.76 45.63 3.81
CA GLN A 59 -20.58 47.07 4.06
C GLN A 59 -20.14 47.32 5.52
N TYR A 60 -20.75 46.63 6.48
CA TYR A 60 -20.35 46.68 7.88
C TYR A 60 -18.95 46.10 8.12
N ILE A 61 -18.60 44.97 7.48
CA ILE A 61 -17.24 44.43 7.59
C ILE A 61 -16.21 45.41 7.04
N TYR A 62 -16.46 46.02 5.88
CA TYR A 62 -15.54 46.99 5.28
C TYR A 62 -15.37 48.28 6.09
N SER A 63 -16.37 48.68 6.90
CA SER A 63 -16.24 49.85 7.76
C SER A 63 -15.30 49.62 8.96
N ILE A 64 -15.06 48.36 9.33
CA ILE A 64 -14.18 47.97 10.45
C ILE A 64 -12.85 47.42 9.95
N TYR A 65 -12.89 46.58 8.90
CA TYR A 65 -11.75 45.86 8.34
C TYR A 65 -11.74 46.02 6.80
N PRO A 66 -11.13 47.11 6.30
CA PRO A 66 -11.28 47.51 4.90
C PRO A 66 -10.67 46.51 3.90
N ASN A 67 -9.70 45.69 4.31
CA ASN A 67 -9.02 44.76 3.40
C ASN A 67 -9.49 43.30 3.50
N ILE A 68 -10.48 42.99 4.35
CA ILE A 68 -11.05 41.62 4.42
C ILE A 68 -11.79 41.31 3.12
N GLN A 69 -11.66 40.08 2.62
CA GLN A 69 -12.45 39.64 1.47
C GLN A 69 -13.85 39.23 1.94
N CYS A 70 -14.90 39.77 1.32
CA CYS A 70 -16.28 39.52 1.71
C CYS A 70 -17.14 39.10 0.51
N PHE A 71 -17.92 38.03 0.67
CA PHE A 71 -18.79 37.46 -0.36
C PHE A 71 -20.19 37.19 0.17
N ILE A 72 -21.19 37.22 -0.72
CA ILE A 72 -22.59 36.91 -0.39
C ILE A 72 -23.08 35.79 -1.31
N LEU A 73 -23.63 34.72 -0.73
CA LEU A 73 -24.00 33.51 -1.49
C LEU A 73 -25.24 33.68 -2.40
N SER A 74 -26.04 34.74 -2.22
CA SER A 74 -27.17 35.04 -3.10
C SER A 74 -26.77 35.21 -4.56
N ASP A 75 -25.52 35.63 -4.80
CA ASP A 75 -25.04 36.01 -6.14
C ASP A 75 -24.48 34.81 -6.92
N LEU A 76 -24.48 33.60 -6.33
CA LEU A 76 -23.70 32.46 -6.80
C LEU A 76 -24.49 31.16 -7.05
N SER A 77 -25.84 31.19 -7.07
CA SER A 77 -26.67 29.96 -7.18
C SER A 77 -26.31 28.88 -6.15
N CYS A 78 -25.83 29.28 -4.97
CA CYS A 78 -25.21 28.41 -3.96
C CYS A 78 -26.16 28.02 -2.82
N SER A 79 -27.43 27.75 -3.13
CA SER A 79 -28.43 27.41 -2.11
C SER A 79 -29.44 26.39 -2.61
N HIS A 80 -29.96 25.58 -1.67
CA HIS A 80 -30.98 24.61 -1.99
C HIS A 80 -32.34 25.29 -2.22
N PRO A 81 -33.05 25.02 -3.34
CA PRO A 81 -34.26 25.74 -3.71
C PRO A 81 -35.41 25.57 -2.71
N ILE A 82 -35.54 24.37 -2.10
CA ILE A 82 -36.57 24.05 -1.10
C ILE A 82 -36.15 24.47 0.31
N TYR A 83 -35.01 23.97 0.81
CA TYR A 83 -34.58 24.24 2.18
C TYR A 83 -34.15 25.69 2.43
N LYS A 84 -33.90 26.48 1.37
CA LYS A 84 -33.40 27.86 1.47
C LYS A 84 -32.20 27.95 2.40
N ARG A 85 -31.23 27.06 2.20
CA ARG A 85 -29.97 26.99 2.96
C ARG A 85 -28.80 27.00 1.99
N PRO A 86 -27.69 27.68 2.32
CA PRO A 86 -26.53 27.64 1.46
C PRO A 86 -25.85 26.27 1.48
N PHE A 87 -25.15 25.94 0.40
CA PHE A 87 -24.36 24.73 0.32
C PHE A 87 -22.94 24.95 0.86
N ILE A 88 -22.43 23.98 1.64
CA ILE A 88 -21.08 24.04 2.20
C ILE A 88 -20.00 23.91 1.12
N ASN A 89 -20.19 23.09 0.08
CA ASN A 89 -19.21 22.96 -1.01
C ASN A 89 -18.91 24.32 -1.67
N CYS A 90 -19.93 25.18 -1.85
CA CYS A 90 -19.72 26.54 -2.37
C CYS A 90 -18.81 27.40 -1.50
N VAL A 91 -18.85 27.22 -0.17
CA VAL A 91 -17.98 27.95 0.77
C VAL A 91 -16.52 27.56 0.53
N PHE A 92 -16.28 26.26 0.36
CA PHE A 92 -14.95 25.74 0.00
C PHE A 92 -14.53 26.17 -1.40
N ASP A 93 -15.43 26.16 -2.39
CA ASP A 93 -15.12 26.59 -3.77
C ASP A 93 -14.69 28.07 -3.83
N ILE A 94 -15.35 28.94 -3.06
CA ILE A 94 -14.94 30.36 -2.92
C ILE A 94 -13.55 30.43 -2.27
N ALA A 95 -13.34 29.74 -1.15
CA ALA A 95 -12.06 29.75 -0.47
C ALA A 95 -10.93 29.25 -1.40
N GLU A 96 -11.15 28.16 -2.14
CA GLU A 96 -10.19 27.60 -3.08
C GLU A 96 -9.90 28.54 -4.27
N LYS A 97 -10.88 29.35 -4.67
CA LYS A 97 -10.71 30.33 -5.76
C LYS A 97 -9.94 31.57 -5.33
N TYR A 98 -10.17 32.08 -4.11
CA TYR A 98 -9.67 33.39 -3.68
C TYR A 98 -8.57 33.34 -2.62
N ALA A 99 -8.32 32.19 -1.99
CA ALA A 99 -7.18 32.01 -1.09
C ALA A 99 -5.87 31.98 -1.88
N VAL A 100 -4.93 32.85 -1.50
CA VAL A 100 -3.59 32.91 -2.11
C VAL A 100 -2.54 32.12 -1.34
N THR A 101 -2.82 31.75 -0.09
CA THR A 101 -1.89 31.01 0.77
C THR A 101 -2.03 29.51 0.59
N LYS A 102 -0.95 28.77 0.84
CA LYS A 102 -0.96 27.30 0.75
C LYS A 102 -1.84 26.65 1.83
N ILE A 103 -1.80 27.19 3.05
CA ILE A 103 -2.60 26.72 4.18
C ILE A 103 -3.94 27.45 4.18
N LYS A 104 -5.04 26.70 4.27
CA LYS A 104 -6.40 27.22 4.45
C LYS A 104 -6.98 26.72 5.76
N VAL A 105 -7.77 27.58 6.41
CA VAL A 105 -8.36 27.34 7.73
C VAL A 105 -9.85 27.61 7.64
N TYR A 106 -10.65 26.54 7.61
CA TYR A 106 -12.09 26.66 7.82
C TYR A 106 -12.37 26.75 9.32
N VAL A 107 -13.18 27.71 9.72
CA VAL A 107 -13.63 27.86 11.11
C VAL A 107 -15.10 28.29 11.15
N ASN A 108 -15.90 27.74 12.06
CA ASN A 108 -17.29 28.17 12.23
C ASN A 108 -17.36 29.61 12.81
N GLY A 109 -18.39 30.36 12.41
CA GLY A 109 -18.58 31.79 12.73
C GLY A 109 -18.79 32.12 14.21
N ASP A 110 -18.89 31.13 15.08
CA ASP A 110 -19.09 31.24 16.52
C ASP A 110 -17.86 30.81 17.33
N ILE A 111 -16.72 30.55 16.67
CA ILE A 111 -15.48 30.10 17.29
C ILE A 111 -14.49 31.25 17.49
N ILE A 112 -14.05 31.44 18.74
CA ILE A 112 -12.90 32.27 19.08
C ILE A 112 -11.63 31.42 18.97
N LEU A 113 -10.62 31.95 18.29
CA LEU A 113 -9.32 31.29 18.11
C LEU A 113 -8.25 31.93 19.00
N HIS A 114 -7.45 31.09 19.67
CA HIS A 114 -6.31 31.57 20.42
C HIS A 114 -5.12 31.92 19.50
N LYS A 115 -4.37 32.97 19.86
CA LYS A 115 -3.20 33.47 19.10
C LYS A 115 -2.09 32.44 18.86
N ASN A 116 -2.05 31.36 19.64
CA ASN A 116 -1.04 30.33 19.47
C ASN A 116 -1.26 29.43 18.24
N LEU A 117 -2.45 29.46 17.63
CA LEU A 117 -2.73 28.71 16.40
C LEU A 117 -1.71 29.01 15.30
N THR A 118 -1.28 30.27 15.15
CA THR A 118 -0.27 30.68 14.16
C THR A 118 1.06 29.94 14.35
N TYR A 119 1.51 29.78 15.60
CA TYR A 119 2.77 29.07 15.92
C TYR A 119 2.63 27.55 15.72
N VAL A 120 1.45 27.01 16.02
CA VAL A 120 1.12 25.60 15.77
C VAL A 120 1.13 25.29 14.26
N LEU A 121 0.53 26.17 13.45
CA LEU A 121 0.54 26.05 11.99
C LEU A 121 1.95 26.24 11.41
N ASP A 122 2.74 27.18 11.94
CA ASP A 122 4.13 27.40 11.51
C ASP A 122 4.99 26.16 11.75
N PHE A 123 4.89 25.57 12.95
CA PHE A 123 5.57 24.33 13.29
C PHE A 123 5.18 23.20 12.34
N MET A 124 3.88 22.97 12.11
CA MET A 124 3.44 21.90 11.21
C MET A 124 3.89 22.14 9.76
N ASN A 125 3.85 23.39 9.30
CA ASN A 125 4.29 23.75 7.95
C ASN A 125 5.77 23.47 7.70
N LYS A 126 6.63 23.67 8.72
CA LYS A 126 8.06 23.38 8.66
C LYS A 126 8.38 21.87 8.68
N GLN A 127 7.46 21.04 9.18
CA GLN A 127 7.69 19.61 9.40
C GLN A 127 6.93 18.69 8.42
N LYS A 128 5.90 19.21 7.74
CA LYS A 128 5.00 18.41 6.90
C LYS A 128 4.70 19.14 5.58
N ASP A 129 4.86 18.43 4.48
CA ASP A 129 4.49 18.92 3.15
C ASP A 129 2.96 18.99 2.99
N GLU A 130 2.25 17.99 3.49
CA GLU A 130 0.80 17.94 3.52
C GLU A 130 0.28 17.57 4.90
N PHE A 131 -0.79 18.23 5.34
CA PHE A 131 -1.47 17.89 6.58
C PHE A 131 -2.91 18.39 6.59
N VAL A 132 -3.72 17.74 7.42
CA VAL A 132 -5.01 18.26 7.90
C VAL A 132 -4.93 18.32 9.42
N ALA A 133 -5.15 19.48 10.01
CA ALA A 133 -5.19 19.65 11.45
C ALA A 133 -6.61 19.98 11.91
N ILE A 134 -7.05 19.30 12.97
CA ILE A 134 -8.37 19.44 13.58
C ILE A 134 -8.25 19.65 15.08
N SER A 135 -9.23 20.35 15.67
CA SER A 135 -9.26 20.60 17.11
C SER A 135 -10.66 20.39 17.66
N GLN A 136 -10.73 19.84 18.87
CA GLN A 136 -11.96 19.73 19.65
C GLN A 136 -12.29 21.09 20.23
N ARG A 137 -13.56 21.50 20.11
CA ARG A 137 -14.01 22.76 20.71
C ARG A 137 -14.20 22.68 22.23
N THR A 138 -13.89 23.77 22.91
CA THR A 138 -14.28 23.99 24.30
C THR A 138 -15.52 24.90 24.33
N ASP A 139 -16.62 24.39 24.85
CA ASP A 139 -17.86 25.15 25.03
C ASP A 139 -17.70 26.12 26.20
N LEU A 140 -17.99 27.41 25.98
CA LEU A 140 -18.00 28.46 27.01
C LEU A 140 -19.24 29.33 26.83
N GLN A 141 -19.94 29.62 27.93
CA GLN A 141 -21.04 30.58 27.92
C GLN A 141 -20.47 32.00 27.92
N ILE A 142 -20.87 32.81 26.93
CA ILE A 142 -20.48 34.22 26.83
C ILE A 142 -21.76 35.04 26.79
N VAL A 143 -21.82 36.11 27.58
CA VAL A 143 -23.06 36.89 27.80
C VAL A 143 -23.06 38.20 27.00
N ASN A 144 -21.88 38.71 26.61
CA ASN A 144 -21.72 40.01 25.95
C ASN A 144 -20.50 40.06 25.01
N LYS A 145 -20.41 41.16 24.23
CA LYS A 145 -19.22 41.47 23.43
C LYS A 145 -18.00 41.57 24.33
N THR A 146 -16.94 40.87 23.95
CA THR A 146 -15.68 40.87 24.72
C THR A 146 -14.54 41.37 23.84
N ALA A 147 -13.98 42.52 24.21
CA ALA A 147 -12.73 43.00 23.62
C ALA A 147 -11.47 42.38 24.27
N ASN A 148 -11.62 41.85 25.50
CA ASN A 148 -10.55 41.25 26.29
C ASN A 148 -10.53 39.72 26.17
N PHE A 149 -9.93 39.20 25.11
CA PHE A 149 -9.79 37.75 24.94
C PHE A 149 -8.97 37.08 26.05
N GLN A 150 -8.11 37.83 26.78
CA GLN A 150 -7.36 37.29 27.91
C GLN A 150 -8.28 36.85 29.05
N SER A 151 -9.33 37.62 29.36
CA SER A 151 -10.30 37.22 30.39
C SER A 151 -11.09 35.98 29.96
N VAL A 152 -11.49 35.90 28.69
CA VAL A 152 -12.17 34.71 28.13
C VAL A 152 -11.29 33.46 28.21
N ILE A 153 -9.99 33.59 27.93
CA ILE A 153 -9.03 32.49 28.10
C ILE A 153 -8.91 32.11 29.59
N SER A 154 -8.79 33.10 30.48
CA SER A 154 -8.76 32.88 31.93
C SER A 154 -10.02 32.15 32.42
N ASP A 155 -11.20 32.49 31.94
CA ASP A 155 -12.46 31.83 32.31
C ASP A 155 -12.48 30.35 31.93
N VAL A 156 -11.94 30.01 30.75
CA VAL A 156 -11.77 28.62 30.34
C VAL A 156 -10.81 27.89 31.30
N LEU A 157 -9.67 28.51 31.62
CA LEU A 157 -8.65 27.92 32.50
C LEU A 157 -9.14 27.77 33.95
N LEU A 158 -10.04 28.64 34.40
CA LEU A 158 -10.72 28.55 35.71
C LEU A 158 -11.84 27.49 35.74
N SER A 159 -11.88 26.59 34.74
CA SER A 159 -12.80 25.44 34.63
C SER A 159 -14.28 25.77 34.31
N ASN A 160 -14.58 26.99 33.83
CA ASN A 160 -15.92 27.30 33.32
C ASN A 160 -16.15 26.78 31.88
N GLY A 161 -15.07 26.45 31.17
CA GLY A 161 -15.14 25.83 29.84
C GLY A 161 -15.30 24.32 29.92
N ARG A 162 -16.11 23.75 29.02
CA ARG A 162 -16.31 22.30 28.91
C ARG A 162 -15.83 21.80 27.55
N LEU A 163 -14.83 20.92 27.53
CA LEU A 163 -14.40 20.24 26.30
C LEU A 163 -15.58 19.43 25.73
N HIS A 164 -15.90 19.64 24.46
CA HIS A 164 -17.03 18.99 23.79
C HIS A 164 -16.74 17.50 23.52
N GLY A 165 -17.69 16.73 22.98
CA GLY A 165 -17.40 15.37 22.49
C GLY A 165 -16.48 15.37 21.25
N PRO A 166 -15.89 14.21 20.88
CA PRO A 166 -14.87 14.09 19.82
C PRO A 166 -15.39 14.35 18.40
N SER A 167 -16.71 14.52 18.23
CA SER A 167 -17.34 14.95 16.98
C SER A 167 -17.49 16.46 16.85
N GLY A 168 -17.16 17.25 17.89
CA GLY A 168 -17.20 18.72 17.86
C GLY A 168 -15.98 19.31 17.17
N ILE A 169 -15.96 19.20 15.83
CA ILE A 169 -14.87 19.68 14.97
C ILE A 169 -15.35 20.95 14.27
N ASP A 170 -14.94 22.10 14.80
CA ASP A 170 -15.33 23.41 14.28
C ASP A 170 -14.16 24.18 13.64
N LEU A 171 -12.98 23.54 13.59
CA LEU A 171 -11.77 24.03 12.96
C LEU A 171 -11.16 22.92 12.08
N ILE A 172 -10.95 23.21 10.80
CA ILE A 172 -10.23 22.34 9.86
C ILE A 172 -9.18 23.18 9.16
N CYS A 173 -7.92 22.94 9.49
CA CYS A 173 -6.76 23.55 8.82
C CYS A 173 -6.20 22.53 7.83
N TYR A 174 -5.93 22.92 6.59
CA TYR A 174 -5.38 21.99 5.60
C TYR A 174 -4.35 22.63 4.68
N LYS A 175 -3.33 21.83 4.35
CA LYS A 175 -2.30 22.06 3.33
C LYS A 175 -2.24 20.78 2.51
N LEU A 176 -2.74 20.82 1.28
CA LEU A 176 -2.90 19.66 0.41
C LEU A 176 -2.20 19.90 -0.93
N ASN A 177 -1.77 18.82 -1.58
CA ASN A 177 -1.30 18.82 -2.96
C ASN A 177 -2.48 18.70 -3.95
N ASP A 178 -2.21 18.85 -5.25
CA ASP A 178 -3.25 18.82 -6.29
C ASP A 178 -4.06 17.51 -6.33
N GLN A 179 -3.44 16.37 -6.01
CA GLN A 179 -4.12 15.07 -6.00
C GLN A 179 -5.13 14.99 -4.85
N ASN A 180 -4.72 15.33 -3.63
CA ASN A 180 -5.57 15.29 -2.44
C ASN A 180 -6.60 16.43 -2.41
N HIS A 181 -6.34 17.55 -3.12
CA HIS A 181 -7.31 18.63 -3.32
C HIS A 181 -8.62 18.15 -4.00
N THR A 182 -8.60 17.01 -4.69
CA THR A 182 -9.82 16.42 -5.27
C THR A 182 -10.87 16.06 -4.23
N ILE A 183 -10.48 15.82 -2.96
CA ILE A 183 -11.41 15.55 -1.85
C ILE A 183 -12.33 16.75 -1.61
N ILE A 184 -11.75 17.96 -1.53
CA ILE A 184 -12.50 19.21 -1.38
C ILE A 184 -13.40 19.46 -2.60
N LYS A 185 -12.86 19.33 -3.81
CA LYS A 185 -13.60 19.56 -5.07
C LYS A 185 -14.79 18.62 -5.27
N ARG A 186 -14.77 17.44 -4.66
CA ARG A 186 -15.85 16.44 -4.73
C ARG A 186 -16.83 16.54 -3.56
N MET A 187 -16.70 17.55 -2.70
CA MET A 187 -17.60 17.74 -1.57
C MET A 187 -19.06 17.79 -2.05
N PRO A 188 -19.94 16.90 -1.53
CA PRO A 188 -21.36 16.95 -1.84
C PRO A 188 -22.01 18.27 -1.39
N PRO A 189 -23.15 18.66 -2.00
CA PRO A 189 -23.85 19.89 -1.67
C PRO A 189 -24.60 19.78 -0.33
N PHE A 190 -23.86 19.72 0.77
CA PHE A 190 -24.39 19.67 2.13
C PHE A 190 -25.01 21.02 2.53
N LEU A 191 -26.14 20.97 3.23
CA LEU A 191 -26.82 22.17 3.74
C LEU A 191 -26.07 22.74 4.95
N SER A 192 -25.83 24.04 4.94
CA SER A 192 -25.25 24.75 6.08
C SER A 192 -26.15 24.75 7.33
N GLY A 193 -25.52 24.68 8.50
CA GLY A 193 -26.18 24.61 9.81
C GLY A 193 -26.83 23.24 10.13
N ILE A 194 -26.66 22.27 9.23
CA ILE A 194 -27.12 20.89 9.37
C ILE A 194 -25.91 19.98 9.53
N TYR A 195 -25.97 19.03 10.45
CA TYR A 195 -24.88 18.12 10.78
C TYR A 195 -24.51 17.19 9.60
N ARG A 196 -23.37 16.49 9.74
CA ARG A 196 -22.76 15.45 8.87
C ARG A 196 -21.63 15.89 7.97
N TRP A 197 -21.63 17.12 7.46
CA TRP A 197 -20.69 17.53 6.41
C TRP A 197 -19.23 17.51 6.89
N ASP A 198 -19.00 17.90 8.14
CA ASP A 198 -17.71 17.96 8.84
C ASP A 198 -17.17 16.56 9.15
N ASN A 199 -18.01 15.68 9.74
CA ASN A 199 -17.64 14.29 9.98
C ASN A 199 -17.40 13.55 8.67
N TRP A 200 -18.21 13.79 7.65
CA TRP A 200 -17.99 13.23 6.32
C TRP A 200 -16.63 13.69 5.77
N LEU A 201 -16.36 14.99 5.75
CA LEU A 201 -15.11 15.53 5.20
C LEU A 201 -13.89 14.97 5.94
N LEU A 202 -13.95 14.92 7.27
CA LEU A 202 -12.87 14.34 8.06
C LEU A 202 -12.67 12.85 7.75
N SER A 203 -13.75 12.08 7.54
CA SER A 203 -13.63 10.67 7.17
C SER A 203 -12.92 10.48 5.83
N GLU A 204 -13.17 11.35 4.86
CA GLU A 204 -12.48 11.30 3.56
C GLU A 204 -10.98 11.59 3.73
N PHE A 205 -10.61 12.56 4.57
CA PHE A 205 -9.20 12.83 4.88
C PHE A 205 -8.51 11.69 5.64
N LEU A 206 -9.23 11.02 6.54
CA LEU A 206 -8.70 9.87 7.28
C LEU A 206 -8.42 8.67 6.39
N LEU A 207 -9.22 8.50 5.33
CA LEU A 207 -9.12 7.37 4.40
C LEU A 207 -8.17 7.64 3.23
N ALA A 208 -7.77 8.89 3.01
CA ALA A 208 -6.80 9.23 1.97
C ALA A 208 -5.40 8.64 2.24
N THR A 209 -4.72 8.19 1.19
CA THR A 209 -3.43 7.48 1.30
C THR A 209 -2.30 8.37 1.81
N ASN A 210 -2.23 9.60 1.32
CA ASN A 210 -1.11 10.54 1.56
C ASN A 210 -1.47 11.75 2.43
N VAL A 211 -2.62 11.74 3.11
CA VAL A 211 -3.02 12.83 4.02
C VAL A 211 -2.78 12.42 5.47
N THR A 212 -1.99 13.22 6.19
CA THR A 212 -1.83 13.05 7.64
C THR A 212 -2.80 13.97 8.37
N VAL A 213 -3.83 13.38 8.97
CA VAL A 213 -4.73 14.06 9.92
C VAL A 213 -4.08 14.15 11.31
N ILE A 214 -4.04 15.36 11.88
CA ILE A 214 -3.36 15.70 13.13
C ILE A 214 -4.38 16.32 14.10
N ASP A 215 -4.52 15.74 15.28
CA ASP A 215 -5.24 16.33 16.40
C ASP A 215 -4.37 17.38 17.09
N ILE A 216 -4.81 18.65 17.09
CA ILE A 216 -4.13 19.78 17.73
C ILE A 216 -4.85 20.28 18.99
N THR A 217 -5.82 19.52 19.51
CA THR A 217 -6.63 19.89 20.69
C THR A 217 -5.77 20.23 21.91
N ASN A 218 -4.65 19.53 22.11
CA ASN A 218 -3.74 19.79 23.24
C ASN A 218 -2.70 20.88 22.97
N SER A 219 -2.69 21.45 21.76
CA SER A 219 -1.72 22.45 21.33
C SER A 219 -2.31 23.83 21.15
N THR A 220 -3.60 23.93 20.82
CA THR A 220 -4.31 25.20 20.65
C THR A 220 -5.66 25.17 21.34
N LEU A 221 -6.10 26.32 21.84
CA LEU A 221 -7.44 26.48 22.37
C LEU A 221 -8.35 27.08 21.30
N ILE A 222 -9.49 26.42 21.06
CA ILE A 222 -10.61 27.01 20.32
C ILE A 222 -11.84 27.03 21.23
N ILE A 223 -12.57 28.12 21.22
CA ILE A 223 -13.68 28.36 22.15
C ILE A 223 -14.96 28.55 21.35
N HIS A 224 -15.94 27.69 21.59
CA HIS A 224 -17.27 27.81 21.02
C HIS A 224 -18.18 28.58 21.97
N GLN A 225 -18.72 29.68 21.47
CA GLN A 225 -19.50 30.64 22.26
C GLN A 225 -20.96 30.19 22.36
N GLN A 226 -21.42 29.88 23.58
CA GLN A 226 -22.82 29.53 23.86
C GLN A 226 -23.58 30.72 24.44
N GLN A 227 -24.80 30.97 23.96
CA GLN A 227 -25.68 32.00 24.53
C GLN A 227 -26.34 31.54 25.83
N TYR A 228 -26.45 32.44 26.80
CA TYR A 228 -27.25 32.26 28.01
C TYR A 228 -28.74 32.15 27.59
N ASN A 229 -29.46 31.11 28.04
CA ASN A 229 -30.90 30.81 27.79
C ASN A 229 -31.34 29.95 26.58
N ILE A 230 -30.47 29.26 25.84
CA ILE A 230 -30.92 28.18 24.93
C ILE A 230 -30.49 26.83 25.49
N SER A 231 -31.11 26.44 26.61
CA SER A 231 -30.97 25.12 27.23
C SER A 231 -31.85 24.04 26.57
N ILE A 232 -32.53 24.34 25.46
CA ILE A 232 -33.15 23.31 24.64
C ILE A 232 -32.07 22.80 23.69
N ARG A 233 -31.38 21.71 24.09
CA ARG A 233 -30.66 20.84 23.16
C ARG A 233 -31.69 20.30 22.16
N THR A 234 -32.00 21.07 21.12
CA THR A 234 -32.82 20.59 20.01
C THR A 234 -32.04 19.47 19.36
N ASN A 235 -32.62 18.28 19.45
CA ASN A 235 -32.10 17.09 18.82
C ASN A 235 -31.78 17.38 17.34
N HIS A 236 -30.51 17.25 16.95
CA HIS A 236 -30.03 17.67 15.62
C HIS A 236 -30.80 17.01 14.46
N TRP A 237 -31.34 15.81 14.68
CA TRP A 237 -32.14 15.06 13.71
C TRP A 237 -33.51 15.67 13.39
N ILE A 238 -34.01 16.60 14.22
CA ILE A 238 -35.29 17.29 14.02
C ILE A 238 -35.10 18.56 13.18
N ARG A 239 -33.86 19.03 12.95
CA ARG A 239 -33.60 20.24 12.16
C ARG A 239 -34.10 20.08 10.73
N PHE A 240 -34.79 21.10 10.21
CA PHE A 240 -35.25 21.13 8.83
C PHE A 240 -34.05 21.07 7.86
N GLY A 241 -33.96 19.97 7.09
CA GLY A 241 -32.82 19.64 6.22
C GLY A 241 -31.93 18.49 6.75
N ALA A 242 -32.13 18.01 7.98
CA ALA A 242 -31.36 16.90 8.56
C ALA A 242 -31.44 15.60 7.73
N LYS A 243 -32.63 15.25 7.26
CA LYS A 243 -32.86 14.06 6.41
C LYS A 243 -32.01 14.13 5.13
N TYR A 244 -32.02 15.27 4.46
CA TYR A 244 -31.24 15.49 3.23
C TYR A 244 -29.73 15.27 3.45
N ASN A 245 -29.12 15.88 4.48
CA ASN A 245 -27.69 15.67 4.74
C ASN A 245 -27.40 14.20 5.11
N ASN A 246 -28.25 13.55 5.91
CA ASN A 246 -28.04 12.15 6.26
C ASN A 246 -28.09 11.22 5.05
N GLU A 247 -29.09 11.38 4.19
CA GLU A 247 -29.24 10.59 2.95
C GLU A 247 -28.04 10.83 2.05
N LEU A 248 -27.67 12.10 1.82
CA LEU A 248 -26.51 12.45 1.01
C LEU A 248 -25.20 11.84 1.56
N THR A 249 -25.00 11.84 2.88
CA THR A 249 -23.83 11.20 3.49
C THR A 249 -23.86 9.68 3.36
N HIS A 250 -25.03 9.05 3.56
CA HIS A 250 -25.19 7.60 3.48
C HIS A 250 -24.99 7.09 2.06
N ASP A 251 -25.57 7.77 1.07
CA ASP A 251 -25.43 7.42 -0.35
C ASP A 251 -23.97 7.55 -0.82
N ARG A 252 -23.22 8.52 -0.28
CA ARG A 252 -21.84 8.80 -0.68
C ARG A 252 -20.82 7.91 0.01
N SER A 253 -21.02 7.60 1.29
CA SER A 253 -19.99 6.99 2.14
C SER A 253 -20.48 5.79 2.97
N GLY A 254 -21.74 5.38 2.81
CA GLY A 254 -22.36 4.32 3.60
C GLY A 254 -22.30 4.62 5.10
N GLU A 255 -21.46 3.88 5.82
CA GLU A 255 -21.20 4.09 7.24
C GLU A 255 -19.85 4.76 7.55
N SER A 256 -19.03 5.05 6.55
CA SER A 256 -17.65 5.50 6.72
C SER A 256 -17.54 6.91 7.28
N TYR A 257 -18.55 7.76 7.08
CA TYR A 257 -18.63 9.07 7.74
C TYR A 257 -18.54 8.99 9.27
N LYS A 258 -18.92 7.86 9.88
CA LYS A 258 -18.81 7.65 11.33
C LYS A 258 -17.36 7.61 11.82
N LEU A 259 -16.40 7.47 10.91
CA LEU A 259 -14.97 7.54 11.21
C LEU A 259 -14.49 8.98 11.43
N GLY A 260 -15.24 9.99 11.00
CA GLY A 260 -14.87 11.40 11.11
C GLY A 260 -14.99 11.96 12.52
N THR A 261 -14.16 11.48 13.44
CA THR A 261 -14.02 11.98 14.82
C THR A 261 -12.56 12.23 15.12
N ILE A 262 -12.30 13.11 16.10
CA ILE A 262 -10.94 13.48 16.51
C ILE A 262 -10.13 12.27 17.00
N ASP A 263 -10.80 11.32 17.67
CA ASP A 263 -10.19 10.08 18.16
C ASP A 263 -9.49 9.26 17.05
N ASN A 264 -9.88 9.46 15.78
CA ASN A 264 -9.33 8.74 14.65
C ASN A 264 -8.18 9.48 13.94
N ALA A 265 -7.75 10.66 14.40
CA ALA A 265 -6.59 11.35 13.86
C ALA A 265 -5.35 10.44 13.83
N HIS A 266 -4.45 10.62 12.86
CA HIS A 266 -3.26 9.77 12.73
C HIS A 266 -2.20 10.11 13.77
N LEU A 267 -2.04 11.40 14.05
CA LEU A 267 -1.07 11.96 15.01
C LEU A 267 -1.78 12.88 15.98
N ILE A 268 -1.20 13.02 17.16
CA ILE A 268 -1.54 14.06 18.15
C ILE A 268 -0.35 15.00 18.22
N LEU A 269 -0.59 16.29 18.06
CA LEU A 269 0.44 17.30 18.33
C LEU A 269 0.32 17.71 19.80
N ARG A 270 1.44 17.69 20.52
CA ARG A 270 1.54 18.29 21.85
C ARG A 270 2.54 19.44 21.82
N CYS A 271 2.06 20.62 22.16
CA CYS A 271 2.88 21.78 22.42
C CYS A 271 2.70 22.19 23.88
N GLN A 272 3.63 23.00 24.39
CA GLN A 272 3.39 23.67 25.67
C GLN A 272 2.16 24.58 25.52
N TYR A 273 1.10 24.24 26.27
CA TYR A 273 -0.23 24.81 26.09
C TYR A 273 -0.24 26.34 26.18
N LEU A 274 -0.89 27.01 25.21
CA LEU A 274 -1.07 28.47 25.11
C LEU A 274 0.23 29.32 24.97
N ARG A 275 1.40 28.72 24.76
CA ARG A 275 2.61 29.49 24.43
C ARG A 275 2.56 30.10 23.03
N THR A 276 3.22 31.23 22.87
CA THR A 276 3.45 31.92 21.59
C THR A 276 4.84 31.59 21.02
N ASP A 277 5.27 30.35 21.19
CA ASP A 277 6.48 29.79 20.60
C ASP A 277 6.22 28.32 20.26
N SER A 278 7.03 27.75 19.38
CA SER A 278 6.94 26.34 18.98
C SER A 278 8.07 25.49 19.56
N THR A 279 8.81 26.01 20.55
CA THR A 279 10.06 25.45 21.06
C THR A 279 9.89 24.09 21.74
N ASN A 280 8.66 23.72 22.12
CA ASN A 280 8.31 22.47 22.81
C ASN A 280 7.16 21.72 22.13
N CYS A 281 7.09 21.71 20.80
CA CYS A 281 6.10 20.94 20.05
C CYS A 281 6.64 19.57 19.62
N GLN A 282 5.87 18.50 19.84
CA GLN A 282 6.20 17.14 19.44
C GLN A 282 4.99 16.40 18.87
N PHE A 283 5.23 15.61 17.82
CA PHE A 283 4.22 14.69 17.29
C PHE A 283 4.24 13.38 18.07
N GLU A 284 3.06 12.93 18.46
CA GLU A 284 2.82 11.62 19.05
C GLU A 284 1.96 10.77 18.11
N GLN A 285 2.27 9.48 18.02
CA GLN A 285 1.43 8.54 17.29
C GLN A 285 0.11 8.32 18.05
N ASN A 286 -1.02 8.42 17.35
CA ASN A 286 -2.30 8.09 17.95
C ASN A 286 -2.53 6.57 17.97
N TYR A 287 -2.17 5.91 19.06
CA TYR A 287 -2.41 4.47 19.26
C TYR A 287 -3.88 4.13 19.59
N ARG A 288 -4.77 5.12 19.70
CA ARG A 288 -6.21 4.94 19.96
C ARG A 288 -7.05 5.05 18.70
N GLN A 289 -6.44 5.35 17.54
CA GLN A 289 -7.12 5.36 16.26
C GLN A 289 -7.87 4.02 16.05
N SER A 290 -9.12 4.10 15.60
CA SER A 290 -9.93 2.91 15.36
C SER A 290 -9.26 2.00 14.32
N GLU A 291 -9.17 0.71 14.65
CA GLU A 291 -8.74 -0.35 13.73
C GLU A 291 -9.55 -0.33 12.41
N LYS A 292 -10.80 0.13 12.45
CA LYS A 292 -11.67 0.24 11.26
C LYS A 292 -11.12 1.22 10.22
N VAL A 293 -10.44 2.29 10.62
CA VAL A 293 -9.79 3.23 9.69
C VAL A 293 -8.70 2.52 8.90
N LEU A 294 -7.84 1.77 9.60
CA LEU A 294 -6.74 1.02 8.98
C LEU A 294 -7.27 -0.07 8.06
N VAL A 295 -8.26 -0.85 8.51
CA VAL A 295 -8.89 -1.89 7.70
C VAL A 295 -9.51 -1.31 6.44
N GLN A 296 -10.29 -0.23 6.56
CA GLN A 296 -10.96 0.37 5.41
C GLN A 296 -9.97 0.99 4.41
N LYS A 297 -8.85 1.56 4.89
CA LYS A 297 -7.81 2.15 4.03
C LYS A 297 -7.10 1.11 3.16
N HIS A 298 -6.97 -0.13 3.65
CA HIS A 298 -6.17 -1.17 2.98
C HIS A 298 -7.00 -2.31 2.37
N ALA A 299 -8.28 -2.43 2.72
CA ALA A 299 -9.16 -3.41 2.08
C ALA A 299 -9.41 -3.09 0.60
N ASN A 300 -9.65 -4.13 -0.21
CA ASN A 300 -10.08 -3.95 -1.59
C ASN A 300 -11.56 -3.55 -1.68
N LYS A 301 -12.02 -3.22 -2.90
CA LYS A 301 -13.42 -2.84 -3.17
C LYS A 301 -14.45 -3.91 -2.77
N ASP A 302 -14.04 -5.18 -2.80
CA ASP A 302 -14.85 -6.35 -2.44
C ASP A 302 -14.74 -6.67 -0.93
N LYS A 303 -14.17 -5.74 -0.15
CA LYS A 303 -14.01 -5.79 1.31
C LYS A 303 -13.05 -6.88 1.84
N TYR A 304 -12.13 -7.37 1.02
CA TYR A 304 -11.06 -8.28 1.45
C TYR A 304 -9.83 -7.51 1.91
N ILE A 305 -9.22 -7.97 3.00
CA ILE A 305 -7.92 -7.48 3.48
C ILE A 305 -7.05 -8.67 3.92
N VAL A 306 -5.77 -8.63 3.57
CA VAL A 306 -4.77 -9.59 4.03
C VAL A 306 -4.14 -9.08 5.32
N ILE A 307 -4.14 -9.88 6.38
CA ILE A 307 -3.53 -9.56 7.68
C ILE A 307 -2.39 -10.55 7.94
N LEU A 308 -1.17 -10.05 8.10
CA LEU A 308 0.02 -10.86 8.37
C LEU A 308 0.62 -10.46 9.71
N ALA A 309 0.90 -11.42 10.58
CA ALA A 309 1.57 -11.16 11.85
C ALA A 309 3.09 -11.10 11.65
N VAL A 310 3.75 -10.14 12.30
CA VAL A 310 5.20 -9.95 12.21
C VAL A 310 5.81 -9.64 13.57
N ASN A 311 6.92 -10.31 13.84
CA ASN A 311 7.79 -10.03 14.97
C ASN A 311 9.24 -9.88 14.51
N HIS A 312 10.11 -9.44 15.42
CA HIS A 312 11.50 -9.12 15.12
C HIS A 312 12.25 -10.34 14.58
N GLY A 313 11.96 -11.53 15.12
CA GLY A 313 12.56 -12.78 14.66
C GLY A 313 12.22 -13.12 13.20
N TYR A 314 11.03 -12.75 12.73
CA TYR A 314 10.57 -13.01 11.37
C TYR A 314 10.66 -11.79 10.43
N ILE A 315 11.27 -10.69 10.86
CA ILE A 315 11.31 -9.44 10.07
C ILE A 315 11.98 -9.63 8.71
N LYS A 316 13.03 -10.47 8.62
CA LYS A 316 13.69 -10.83 7.35
C LYS A 316 12.72 -11.49 6.36
N MET A 317 11.86 -12.37 6.88
CA MET A 317 10.84 -13.03 6.07
C MET A 317 9.76 -12.05 5.63
N ALA A 318 9.37 -11.10 6.50
CA ALA A 318 8.44 -10.03 6.13
C ALA A 318 8.98 -9.17 4.97
N TRP A 319 10.27 -8.85 4.96
CA TRP A 319 10.88 -8.12 3.84
C TRP A 319 10.85 -8.90 2.53
N ASN A 320 11.14 -10.21 2.57
CA ASN A 320 11.00 -11.07 1.40
C ASN A 320 9.55 -11.08 0.87
N TRP A 321 8.58 -11.26 1.77
CA TRP A 321 7.15 -11.23 1.42
C TRP A 321 6.73 -9.89 0.81
N LEU A 322 7.13 -8.76 1.42
CA LEU A 322 6.84 -7.43 0.92
C LEU A 322 7.44 -7.20 -0.48
N CYS A 323 8.63 -7.72 -0.74
CA CYS A 323 9.26 -7.63 -2.05
C CYS A 323 8.44 -8.38 -3.12
N TRP A 324 8.02 -9.62 -2.84
CA TRP A 324 7.13 -10.37 -3.72
C TRP A 324 5.76 -9.70 -3.90
N ALA A 325 5.17 -9.15 -2.83
CA ALA A 325 3.93 -8.39 -2.91
C ALA A 325 4.05 -7.18 -3.84
N ARG A 326 5.20 -6.49 -3.86
CA ARG A 326 5.46 -5.38 -4.80
C ARG A 326 5.56 -5.86 -6.24
N GLN A 327 6.20 -7.01 -6.51
CA GLN A 327 6.33 -7.57 -7.86
C GLN A 327 4.97 -7.80 -8.53
N ILE A 328 3.94 -8.13 -7.74
CA ILE A 328 2.55 -8.32 -8.23
C ILE A 328 1.64 -7.10 -8.00
N ALA A 329 2.20 -5.94 -7.65
CA ALA A 329 1.47 -4.71 -7.30
C ALA A 329 0.34 -4.93 -6.28
N PHE A 330 0.60 -5.76 -5.26
CA PHE A 330 -0.37 -6.10 -4.23
C PHE A 330 -0.30 -5.11 -3.07
N HIS A 331 -1.40 -4.39 -2.83
CA HIS A 331 -1.49 -3.33 -1.82
C HIS A 331 -2.54 -3.59 -0.73
N ASN A 332 -3.31 -4.68 -0.84
CA ASN A 332 -4.45 -4.95 0.05
C ASN A 332 -4.07 -5.74 1.30
N TYR A 333 -3.06 -5.25 2.03
CA TYR A 333 -2.55 -5.88 3.24
C TYR A 333 -2.38 -4.91 4.41
N LEU A 334 -2.37 -5.46 5.62
CA LEU A 334 -1.99 -4.78 6.86
C LEU A 334 -1.11 -5.73 7.68
N LEU A 335 0.06 -5.25 8.09
CA LEU A 335 0.97 -5.97 8.96
C LEU A 335 0.57 -5.75 10.42
N LEU A 336 0.50 -6.83 11.18
CA LEU A 336 0.17 -6.84 12.59
C LEU A 336 1.47 -7.06 13.38
N ALA A 337 2.06 -5.99 13.89
CA ALA A 337 3.30 -6.09 14.65
C ALA A 337 3.03 -6.67 16.05
N GLU A 338 3.80 -7.68 16.43
CA GLU A 338 3.74 -8.33 17.74
C GLU A 338 4.67 -7.66 18.77
N ASP A 339 5.67 -6.92 18.28
CA ASP A 339 6.62 -6.16 19.07
C ASP A 339 6.84 -4.73 18.54
N LEU A 340 7.31 -3.84 19.42
CA LEU A 340 7.49 -2.42 19.12
C LEU A 340 8.61 -2.18 18.09
N GLU A 341 9.64 -3.01 18.10
CA GLU A 341 10.79 -2.87 17.21
C GLU A 341 10.38 -3.10 15.75
N SER A 342 9.66 -4.19 15.47
CA SER A 342 9.11 -4.50 14.15
C SER A 342 8.14 -3.42 13.68
N TYR A 343 7.29 -2.93 14.59
CA TYR A 343 6.38 -1.82 14.30
C TYR A 343 7.16 -0.57 13.84
N GLN A 344 8.18 -0.15 14.59
CA GLN A 344 8.97 1.02 14.27
C GLN A 344 9.70 0.87 12.92
N GLN A 345 10.37 -0.27 12.69
CA GLN A 345 11.08 -0.53 11.44
C GLN A 345 10.14 -0.48 10.22
N LEU A 346 9.01 -1.18 10.28
CA LEU A 346 8.03 -1.21 9.18
C LEU A 346 7.35 0.15 8.97
N LYS A 347 7.04 0.87 10.06
CA LYS A 347 6.42 2.19 9.99
C LYS A 347 7.36 3.23 9.37
N LEU A 348 8.64 3.21 9.74
CA LEU A 348 9.66 4.08 9.15
C LEU A 348 9.82 3.82 7.64
N ALA A 349 9.66 2.58 7.21
CA ALA A 349 9.67 2.19 5.80
C ALA A 349 8.33 2.41 5.07
N GLY A 350 7.40 3.17 5.67
CA GLY A 350 6.11 3.51 5.07
C GLY A 350 5.14 2.34 4.90
N GLN A 351 5.38 1.19 5.55
CA GLN A 351 4.53 0.02 5.40
C GLN A 351 3.24 0.15 6.22
N PRO A 352 2.11 -0.40 5.75
CA PRO A 352 0.87 -0.44 6.52
C PRO A 352 1.03 -1.40 7.69
N VAL A 353 1.27 -0.86 8.88
CA VAL A 353 1.53 -1.65 10.09
C VAL A 353 0.71 -1.12 11.27
N HIS A 354 0.18 -2.06 12.06
CA HIS A 354 -0.58 -1.78 13.28
C HIS A 354 0.01 -2.52 14.49
N ILE A 355 0.02 -1.84 15.63
CA ILE A 355 0.33 -2.40 16.95
C ILE A 355 -0.70 -1.86 17.95
N THR A 356 -1.15 -2.69 18.89
CA THR A 356 -2.09 -2.20 19.91
C THR A 356 -1.39 -1.43 21.01
N HIS A 357 -2.10 -0.45 21.57
CA HIS A 357 -1.69 0.25 22.78
C HIS A 357 -1.35 -0.70 23.95
N ARG A 358 -2.10 -1.81 24.09
CA ARG A 358 -1.82 -2.83 25.12
C ARG A 358 -0.45 -3.48 24.91
N GLN A 359 -0.10 -3.83 23.67
CA GLN A 359 1.21 -4.40 23.34
C GLN A 359 2.34 -3.41 23.54
N VAL A 360 2.14 -2.14 23.18
CA VAL A 360 3.10 -1.06 23.44
C VAL A 360 3.39 -0.96 24.94
N LEU A 361 2.35 -0.88 25.77
CA LEU A 361 2.51 -0.82 27.23
C LEU A 361 3.18 -2.08 27.82
N SER A 362 2.90 -3.27 27.27
CA SER A 362 3.55 -4.49 27.73
C SER A 362 5.04 -4.56 27.36
N ASN A 363 5.42 -4.04 26.19
CA ASN A 363 6.81 -4.01 25.73
C ASN A 363 7.64 -3.00 26.53
N VAL A 364 7.09 -1.83 26.86
CA VAL A 364 7.75 -0.86 27.76
C VAL A 364 8.01 -1.46 29.14
N ARG A 365 7.19 -2.41 29.60
CA ARG A 365 7.31 -3.06 30.91
C ARG A 365 8.20 -4.30 30.93
N LYS A 366 8.64 -4.86 29.79
CA LYS A 366 9.24 -6.21 29.74
C LYS A 366 10.57 -6.24 28.99
N LYS A 367 11.67 -6.51 29.71
CA LYS A 367 13.01 -6.85 29.20
C LYS A 367 13.25 -8.36 28.96
N LYS A 368 12.22 -9.21 29.02
CA LYS A 368 12.37 -10.68 28.99
C LYS A 368 11.63 -11.29 27.79
N ASN A 369 12.34 -11.98 26.91
CA ASN A 369 11.77 -12.77 25.81
C ASN A 369 10.89 -13.90 26.37
N PHE A 370 9.69 -14.08 25.82
CA PHE A 370 8.80 -15.20 26.17
C PHE A 370 9.11 -16.41 25.30
N ASP A 371 9.31 -17.55 25.94
CA ASP A 371 9.46 -18.81 25.21
C ASP A 371 8.19 -19.15 24.44
N TYR A 372 8.36 -19.65 23.21
CA TYR A 372 7.28 -20.18 22.38
C TYR A 372 6.41 -21.16 23.17
N GLY A 373 5.11 -20.94 23.15
CA GLY A 373 4.12 -21.77 23.84
C GLY A 373 3.82 -21.44 25.30
N THR A 374 4.39 -20.39 25.88
CA THR A 374 4.02 -19.89 27.22
C THR A 374 2.65 -19.19 27.23
N TYR A 375 2.04 -19.04 28.42
CA TYR A 375 0.80 -18.27 28.58
C TYR A 375 0.95 -16.83 28.06
N GLU A 376 2.11 -16.21 28.34
CA GLU A 376 2.44 -14.87 27.90
C GLU A 376 2.56 -14.79 26.37
N PHE A 377 3.19 -15.76 25.71
CA PHE A 377 3.20 -15.87 24.24
C PHE A 377 1.78 -16.02 23.67
N GLN A 378 0.95 -16.89 24.26
CA GLN A 378 -0.44 -17.07 23.82
C GLN A 378 -1.31 -15.83 24.07
N SER A 379 -1.00 -15.02 25.10
CA SER A 379 -1.67 -13.75 25.36
C SER A 379 -1.36 -12.67 24.30
N ILE A 380 -0.20 -12.77 23.66
CA ILE A 380 0.16 -11.95 22.49
C ILE A 380 -0.59 -12.50 21.25
N MET A 381 -0.64 -13.82 21.07
CA MET A 381 -1.38 -14.44 19.96
C MET A 381 -2.90 -14.19 20.02
N LYS A 382 -3.47 -14.03 21.22
CA LYS A 382 -4.88 -13.66 21.40
C LYS A 382 -5.23 -12.32 20.73
N TYR A 383 -4.28 -11.39 20.67
CA TYR A 383 -4.50 -10.13 19.98
C TYR A 383 -4.74 -10.33 18.48
N ARG A 384 -3.99 -11.23 17.81
CA ARG A 384 -4.21 -11.56 16.39
C ARG A 384 -5.64 -12.05 16.17
N THR A 385 -6.10 -13.01 16.97
CA THR A 385 -7.44 -13.59 16.81
C THR A 385 -8.55 -12.58 17.13
N ASP A 386 -8.38 -11.76 18.18
CA ASP A 386 -9.31 -10.69 18.55
C ASP A 386 -9.35 -9.58 17.46
N PHE A 387 -8.21 -9.19 16.89
CA PHE A 387 -8.14 -8.22 15.78
C PHE A 387 -8.86 -8.76 14.52
N LEU A 388 -8.62 -10.01 14.15
CA LEU A 388 -9.30 -10.64 13.02
C LEU A 388 -10.83 -10.71 13.23
N MET A 389 -11.29 -10.87 14.47
CA MET A 389 -12.71 -10.73 14.81
C MET A 389 -13.22 -9.29 14.63
N SER A 390 -12.43 -8.27 14.98
CA SER A 390 -12.77 -6.87 14.71
C SER A 390 -12.97 -6.64 13.20
N VAL A 391 -12.09 -7.17 12.34
CA VAL A 391 -12.21 -7.07 10.87
C VAL A 391 -13.57 -7.61 10.40
N LEU A 392 -13.97 -8.80 10.86
CA LEU A 392 -15.29 -9.36 10.53
C LEU A 392 -16.43 -8.48 11.08
N LYS A 393 -16.31 -7.95 12.30
CA LYS A 393 -17.34 -7.07 12.89
C LYS A 393 -17.49 -5.77 12.11
N PHE A 394 -16.43 -5.25 11.50
CA PHE A 394 -16.47 -4.07 10.64
C PHE A 394 -17.09 -4.34 9.27
N GLY A 395 -17.37 -5.60 8.93
CA GLY A 395 -17.98 -5.98 7.66
C GLY A 395 -16.99 -6.39 6.57
N TYR A 396 -15.72 -6.66 6.93
CA TYR A 396 -14.65 -7.01 6.00
C TYR A 396 -14.27 -8.49 6.09
N HIS A 397 -13.93 -9.09 4.96
CA HIS A 397 -13.37 -10.43 4.87
C HIS A 397 -11.87 -10.34 5.16
N PHE A 398 -11.34 -11.23 6.01
CA PHE A 398 -9.90 -11.29 6.21
C PHE A 398 -9.32 -12.52 5.53
N VAL A 399 -8.11 -12.35 5.00
CA VAL A 399 -7.18 -13.44 4.69
C VAL A 399 -6.03 -13.31 5.68
N THR A 400 -5.59 -14.40 6.29
CA THR A 400 -4.33 -14.39 7.03
C THR A 400 -3.44 -15.51 6.54
N ALA A 401 -2.15 -15.20 6.45
CA ALA A 401 -1.14 -16.12 5.98
C ALA A 401 0.14 -16.00 6.81
N ASP A 402 0.98 -17.01 6.71
CA ASP A 402 2.31 -16.98 7.31
C ASP A 402 3.29 -16.21 6.40
N LEU A 403 4.31 -15.60 7.01
CA LEU A 403 5.29 -14.77 6.29
C LEU A 403 6.21 -15.61 5.39
N ASP A 404 6.35 -16.91 5.65
CA ASP A 404 7.08 -17.88 4.83
C ASP A 404 6.26 -18.39 3.65
N THR A 405 5.49 -17.48 3.04
CA THR A 405 4.77 -17.69 1.78
C THR A 405 5.36 -16.79 0.69
N VAL A 406 5.33 -17.26 -0.56
CA VAL A 406 5.73 -16.49 -1.75
C VAL A 406 4.56 -16.39 -2.69
N TRP A 407 4.22 -15.18 -3.10
CA TRP A 407 2.99 -14.86 -3.83
C TRP A 407 3.35 -14.46 -5.26
N PHE A 408 2.97 -15.29 -6.23
CA PHE A 408 3.24 -15.05 -7.65
C PHE A 408 2.07 -14.38 -8.38
N ASP A 409 0.87 -14.39 -7.80
CA ASP A 409 -0.29 -13.64 -8.28
C ASP A 409 -1.15 -13.18 -7.08
N ASN A 410 -2.07 -12.26 -7.32
CA ASN A 410 -3.01 -11.77 -6.32
C ASN A 410 -4.02 -12.88 -5.92
N PRO A 411 -3.95 -13.42 -4.69
CA PRO A 411 -4.80 -14.53 -4.29
C PRO A 411 -6.27 -14.13 -4.14
N LEU A 412 -6.57 -12.84 -3.96
CA LEU A 412 -7.94 -12.37 -3.79
C LEU A 412 -8.81 -12.63 -5.04
N LYS A 413 -8.19 -12.71 -6.24
CA LYS A 413 -8.88 -13.07 -7.51
C LYS A 413 -9.52 -14.45 -7.45
N TYR A 414 -8.92 -15.38 -6.71
CA TYR A 414 -9.35 -16.78 -6.58
C TYR A 414 -10.28 -16.98 -5.38
N LEU A 415 -10.33 -16.00 -4.46
CA LEU A 415 -11.17 -16.04 -3.27
C LEU A 415 -12.51 -15.33 -3.48
N SER A 416 -12.55 -14.25 -4.28
CA SER A 416 -13.73 -13.38 -4.44
C SER A 416 -14.92 -14.05 -5.12
N THR A 417 -14.71 -15.14 -5.86
CA THR A 417 -15.79 -15.92 -6.51
C THR A 417 -16.39 -16.98 -5.58
N ASN A 418 -15.84 -17.14 -4.38
CA ASN A 418 -16.21 -18.22 -3.49
C ASN A 418 -17.34 -17.81 -2.54
N ILE A 419 -18.42 -18.59 -2.53
CA ILE A 419 -19.57 -18.38 -1.63
C ILE A 419 -19.42 -19.07 -0.26
N ALA A 420 -18.37 -19.89 -0.09
CA ALA A 420 -18.11 -20.58 1.17
C ALA A 420 -17.89 -19.59 2.31
N GLN A 421 -18.18 -19.97 3.56
CA GLN A 421 -18.01 -19.06 4.69
C GLN A 421 -16.55 -18.99 5.15
N VAL A 422 -15.81 -20.08 4.95
CA VAL A 422 -14.40 -20.24 5.27
C VAL A 422 -13.71 -20.92 4.10
N VAL A 423 -12.59 -20.37 3.66
CA VAL A 423 -11.75 -20.93 2.61
C VAL A 423 -10.37 -21.22 3.19
N LEU A 424 -9.85 -22.41 2.93
CA LEU A 424 -8.67 -22.93 3.61
C LEU A 424 -7.68 -23.55 2.64
N GLN A 425 -6.40 -23.43 2.94
CA GLN A 425 -5.38 -24.26 2.31
C GLN A 425 -5.35 -25.66 2.97
N GLY A 426 -5.52 -26.72 2.17
CA GLY A 426 -5.40 -28.11 2.63
C GLY A 426 -3.95 -28.53 2.87
N GLN A 427 -3.75 -29.65 3.59
CA GLN A 427 -2.46 -30.37 3.62
C GLN A 427 -2.53 -31.61 2.75
N THR A 428 -1.53 -31.79 1.89
CA THR A 428 -1.45 -32.91 0.93
C THR A 428 -1.22 -34.28 1.59
N HIS A 429 -0.76 -34.31 2.84
CA HIS A 429 -0.39 -35.53 3.57
C HIS A 429 -1.38 -35.91 4.68
N ARG A 430 -2.38 -35.06 4.92
CA ARG A 430 -3.48 -35.26 5.87
C ARG A 430 -4.70 -34.57 5.28
N HIS A 431 -5.42 -35.24 4.38
CA HIS A 431 -6.59 -34.68 3.68
C HIS A 431 -7.69 -34.13 4.63
N SER A 432 -7.61 -34.41 5.94
CA SER A 432 -8.49 -33.91 7.01
C SER A 432 -7.86 -32.87 7.96
N GLN A 433 -6.67 -32.33 7.65
CA GLN A 433 -5.99 -31.31 8.46
C GLN A 433 -5.55 -30.11 7.60
N LEU A 434 -5.71 -28.91 8.15
CA LEU A 434 -5.46 -27.64 7.48
C LEU A 434 -3.99 -27.25 7.57
N SER A 435 -3.48 -26.69 6.48
CA SER A 435 -2.22 -25.95 6.48
C SER A 435 -2.49 -24.62 7.20
N GLY A 436 -1.94 -24.44 8.40
CA GLY A 436 -2.28 -23.33 9.29
C GLY A 436 -1.87 -21.93 8.85
N GLY A 437 -1.26 -21.79 7.66
CA GLY A 437 -0.68 -20.53 7.22
C GLY A 437 -1.33 -19.90 5.99
N PHE A 438 -2.54 -20.33 5.59
CA PHE A 438 -3.36 -19.56 4.64
C PHE A 438 -4.86 -19.86 4.84
N ILE A 439 -5.60 -18.88 5.37
CA ILE A 439 -7.04 -18.97 5.64
C ILE A 439 -7.73 -17.67 5.23
N CYS A 440 -8.91 -17.80 4.64
CA CYS A 440 -9.85 -16.70 4.41
C CYS A 440 -11.15 -16.96 5.17
N VAL A 441 -11.61 -15.97 5.94
CA VAL A 441 -12.90 -16.01 6.62
C VAL A 441 -13.75 -14.86 6.14
N HIS A 442 -14.94 -15.19 5.63
CA HIS A 442 -15.85 -14.17 5.15
C HIS A 442 -16.67 -13.55 6.28
N SER A 443 -16.93 -12.25 6.22
CA SER A 443 -17.79 -11.49 7.16
C SER A 443 -19.29 -11.81 7.00
N THR A 444 -19.64 -13.09 6.96
CA THR A 444 -21.02 -13.59 7.06
C THR A 444 -21.35 -13.91 8.51
N SER A 445 -22.63 -14.11 8.83
CA SER A 445 -23.03 -14.58 10.17
C SER A 445 -22.34 -15.89 10.55
N GLY A 446 -22.19 -16.81 9.59
CA GLY A 446 -21.52 -18.08 9.82
C GLY A 446 -20.00 -17.97 9.97
N GLY A 447 -19.32 -17.15 9.15
CA GLY A 447 -17.88 -16.89 9.32
C GLY A 447 -17.55 -16.21 10.67
N LYS A 448 -18.41 -15.30 11.14
CA LYS A 448 -18.30 -14.71 12.49
C LYS A 448 -18.45 -15.77 13.58
N GLN A 449 -19.44 -16.65 13.49
CA GLN A 449 -19.63 -17.74 14.45
C GLN A 449 -18.47 -18.73 14.44
N PHE A 450 -17.94 -19.07 13.28
CA PHE A 450 -16.75 -19.91 13.13
C PHE A 450 -15.57 -19.30 13.89
N TRP A 451 -15.25 -18.03 13.62
CA TRP A 451 -14.11 -17.36 14.26
C TRP A 451 -14.32 -17.14 15.76
N GLN A 452 -15.55 -16.91 16.21
CA GLN A 452 -15.90 -16.85 17.65
C GLN A 452 -15.58 -18.16 18.36
N ARG A 453 -15.85 -19.31 17.73
CA ARG A 453 -15.52 -20.63 18.28
C ARG A 453 -14.01 -20.88 18.31
N VAL A 454 -13.28 -20.43 17.30
CA VAL A 454 -11.80 -20.46 17.30
C VAL A 454 -11.25 -19.67 18.49
N ILE A 455 -11.73 -18.44 18.70
CA ILE A 455 -11.33 -17.62 19.87
C ILE A 455 -11.71 -18.32 21.18
N HIS A 456 -12.87 -18.95 21.27
CA HIS A 456 -13.29 -19.67 22.47
C HIS A 456 -12.35 -20.85 22.78
N CYS A 457 -12.02 -21.66 21.77
CA CYS A 457 -11.02 -22.73 21.89
C CYS A 457 -9.67 -22.18 22.36
N HIS A 458 -9.21 -21.08 21.75
CA HIS A 458 -7.93 -20.46 22.09
C HIS A 458 -7.90 -19.96 23.54
N ASN A 459 -8.96 -19.30 24.01
CA ASN A 459 -9.09 -18.86 25.41
C ASN A 459 -9.09 -20.05 26.39
N LYS A 460 -9.73 -21.17 26.02
CA LYS A 460 -9.72 -22.40 26.84
C LYS A 460 -8.30 -22.98 26.94
N ASN A 461 -7.59 -23.05 25.82
CA ASN A 461 -6.19 -23.49 25.78
C ASN A 461 -5.30 -22.59 26.64
N MET A 462 -5.47 -21.26 26.56
CA MET A 462 -4.76 -20.31 27.42
C MET A 462 -5.03 -20.53 28.91
N GLY A 463 -6.30 -20.72 29.29
CA GLY A 463 -6.67 -20.98 30.69
C GLY A 463 -6.07 -22.29 31.22
N TYR A 464 -5.94 -23.31 30.37
CA TYR A 464 -5.27 -24.56 30.71
C TYR A 464 -3.76 -24.37 30.90
N LEU A 465 -3.09 -23.67 30.00
CA LEU A 465 -1.64 -23.38 30.09
C LEU A 465 -1.30 -22.55 31.32
N LEU A 466 -2.15 -21.56 31.67
CA LEU A 466 -1.97 -20.76 32.88
C LEU A 466 -2.02 -21.62 34.16
N LYS A 467 -2.97 -22.55 34.22
CA LYS A 467 -3.16 -23.44 35.37
C LYS A 467 -2.06 -24.48 35.51
N THR A 468 -1.61 -25.04 34.40
CA THR A 468 -0.65 -26.16 34.38
C THR A 468 0.80 -25.72 34.35
N ARG A 469 1.09 -24.46 34.00
CA ARG A 469 2.46 -23.94 33.75
C ARG A 469 3.27 -24.76 32.73
N MET A 470 2.59 -25.55 31.90
CA MET A 470 3.23 -26.31 30.83
C MET A 470 3.58 -25.41 29.65
N LYS A 471 4.65 -25.72 28.92
CA LYS A 471 4.90 -25.13 27.60
C LYS A 471 3.91 -25.76 26.60
N ALA A 472 3.20 -24.93 25.84
CA ALA A 472 2.32 -25.41 24.78
C ALA A 472 3.12 -26.25 23.79
N THR A 473 2.71 -27.51 23.63
CA THR A 473 3.06 -28.30 22.45
C THR A 473 2.25 -27.81 21.25
N SER A 474 2.51 -28.33 20.05
CA SER A 474 1.74 -28.03 18.83
C SER A 474 0.21 -28.17 18.98
N LYS A 475 -0.26 -28.85 20.03
CA LYS A 475 -1.66 -29.11 20.38
C LYS A 475 -2.43 -27.93 20.99
N TYR A 476 -1.79 -26.82 21.34
CA TYR A 476 -2.46 -25.65 21.97
C TYR A 476 -2.30 -24.37 21.15
N THR A 477 -2.19 -24.50 19.83
CA THR A 477 -1.99 -23.39 18.89
C THR A 477 -3.32 -22.88 18.32
N GLU A 478 -3.31 -21.68 17.75
CA GLU A 478 -4.44 -21.14 16.96
C GLU A 478 -4.81 -22.09 15.82
N GLN A 479 -3.81 -22.64 15.12
CA GLN A 479 -3.99 -23.61 14.04
C GLN A 479 -4.77 -24.85 14.50
N GLU A 480 -4.46 -25.41 15.68
CA GLU A 480 -5.19 -26.56 16.20
C GLU A 480 -6.65 -26.21 16.49
N CYS A 481 -6.92 -25.02 17.04
CA CYS A 481 -8.28 -24.55 17.24
C CYS A 481 -9.04 -24.37 15.91
N ILE A 482 -8.38 -23.84 14.87
CA ILE A 482 -8.97 -23.73 13.53
C ILE A 482 -9.31 -25.11 12.98
N ASN A 483 -8.38 -26.08 13.07
CA ASN A 483 -8.60 -27.47 12.66
C ASN A 483 -9.77 -28.13 13.39
N GLN A 484 -9.78 -28.04 14.72
CA GLN A 484 -10.83 -28.62 15.55
C GLN A 484 -12.18 -28.04 15.18
N VAL A 485 -12.29 -26.71 15.11
CA VAL A 485 -13.54 -26.04 14.79
C VAL A 485 -13.96 -26.37 13.35
N ALA A 486 -13.06 -26.38 12.38
CA ALA A 486 -13.38 -26.74 10.99
C ALA A 486 -13.97 -28.16 10.90
N ASN A 487 -13.33 -29.15 11.55
CA ASN A 487 -13.81 -30.53 11.57
C ASN A 487 -15.17 -30.68 12.26
N GLU A 488 -15.41 -29.99 13.38
CA GLU A 488 -16.73 -29.97 14.03
C GLU A 488 -17.82 -29.33 13.16
N THR A 489 -17.43 -28.41 12.28
CA THR A 489 -18.35 -27.54 11.52
C THR A 489 -18.73 -28.12 10.16
N LEU A 490 -17.88 -28.98 9.57
CA LEU A 490 -18.25 -29.85 8.44
C LEU A 490 -19.52 -30.68 8.74
N ASN A 491 -19.75 -31.00 10.01
CA ASN A 491 -20.94 -31.73 10.47
C ASN A 491 -22.21 -30.87 10.64
N ARG A 492 -22.14 -29.54 10.43
CA ARG A 492 -23.22 -28.60 10.80
C ARG A 492 -23.62 -27.57 9.71
N ARG A 493 -23.52 -27.92 8.41
CA ARG A 493 -23.97 -27.09 7.26
C ARG A 493 -23.22 -25.77 7.03
N THR A 494 -22.05 -25.53 7.64
CA THR A 494 -21.18 -24.42 7.23
C THR A 494 -20.37 -24.84 6.02
N GLN A 495 -20.43 -24.05 4.93
CA GLN A 495 -19.66 -24.33 3.73
C GLN A 495 -18.19 -23.95 3.96
N ILE A 496 -17.33 -24.97 4.07
CA ILE A 496 -15.87 -24.84 4.05
C ILE A 496 -15.41 -25.22 2.64
N HIS A 497 -14.53 -24.43 2.05
CA HIS A 497 -13.91 -24.73 0.76
C HIS A 497 -12.40 -24.87 0.89
N TYR A 498 -11.85 -25.89 0.24
CA TYR A 498 -10.42 -26.11 0.15
C TYR A 498 -9.87 -25.53 -1.15
N LEU A 499 -8.78 -24.77 -1.04
CA LEU A 499 -8.10 -24.21 -2.20
C LEU A 499 -7.52 -25.32 -3.08
N ASN A 500 -7.47 -25.06 -4.38
CA ASN A 500 -6.82 -25.95 -5.35
C ASN A 500 -5.35 -26.13 -4.96
N GLU A 501 -4.93 -27.38 -4.76
CA GLU A 501 -3.61 -27.71 -4.25
C GLU A 501 -2.47 -27.39 -5.23
N ASP A 502 -2.73 -27.28 -6.54
CA ASP A 502 -1.73 -26.87 -7.52
C ASP A 502 -1.55 -25.34 -7.58
N LEU A 503 -2.63 -24.58 -7.35
CA LEU A 503 -2.58 -23.12 -7.25
C LEU A 503 -2.12 -22.62 -5.87
N PHE A 504 -2.39 -23.37 -4.81
CA PHE A 504 -2.02 -23.04 -3.43
C PHE A 504 -1.28 -24.21 -2.76
N PRO A 505 -0.15 -24.67 -3.31
CA PRO A 505 0.57 -25.84 -2.80
C PRO A 505 1.16 -25.59 -1.42
N ASP A 506 1.12 -26.65 -0.59
CA ASP A 506 1.95 -26.75 0.60
C ASP A 506 3.42 -27.04 0.23
N GLY A 507 4.31 -26.94 1.22
CA GLY A 507 5.75 -27.07 0.99
C GLY A 507 6.15 -28.46 0.51
N ARG A 508 5.43 -29.52 0.93
CA ARG A 508 5.70 -30.87 0.44
C ARG A 508 5.35 -30.98 -1.04
N ARG A 509 4.18 -30.47 -1.43
CA ARG A 509 3.68 -30.53 -2.80
C ARG A 509 4.59 -29.76 -3.77
N PHE A 510 5.05 -28.57 -3.36
CA PHE A 510 5.90 -27.72 -4.19
C PHE A 510 7.38 -28.13 -4.17
N PHE A 511 8.00 -28.26 -3.00
CA PHE A 511 9.45 -28.46 -2.88
C PHE A 511 9.89 -29.93 -3.02
N VAL A 512 9.02 -30.88 -2.66
CA VAL A 512 9.38 -32.32 -2.66
C VAL A 512 8.75 -33.05 -3.84
N GLN A 513 7.43 -32.99 -3.96
CA GLN A 513 6.70 -33.74 -4.99
C GLN A 513 6.74 -33.05 -6.36
N LYS A 514 6.95 -31.73 -6.37
CA LYS A 514 7.00 -30.89 -7.57
C LYS A 514 5.72 -30.97 -8.42
N LEU A 515 4.56 -31.28 -7.82
CA LEU A 515 3.33 -31.56 -8.58
C LEU A 515 2.83 -30.35 -9.39
N PRO A 516 2.76 -29.11 -8.86
CA PRO A 516 2.41 -27.96 -9.68
C PRO A 516 3.34 -27.82 -10.89
N GLN A 517 4.64 -28.04 -10.68
CA GLN A 517 5.65 -27.97 -11.74
C GLN A 517 5.54 -29.12 -12.74
N LEU A 518 5.14 -30.33 -12.33
CA LEU A 518 4.90 -31.46 -13.23
C LEU A 518 3.60 -31.26 -14.03
N ASN A 519 2.60 -30.59 -13.45
CA ASN A 519 1.31 -30.31 -14.07
C ASN A 519 1.29 -29.03 -14.93
N GLY A 520 2.40 -28.28 -14.98
CA GLY A 520 2.48 -27.03 -15.74
C GLY A 520 1.71 -25.87 -15.13
N VAL A 521 1.46 -25.93 -13.82
CA VAL A 521 0.73 -24.90 -13.08
C VAL A 521 1.73 -23.99 -12.38
N ILE A 522 1.61 -22.68 -12.63
CA ILE A 522 2.29 -21.66 -11.83
C ILE A 522 1.43 -21.42 -10.58
N PRO A 523 1.94 -21.69 -9.36
CA PRO A 523 1.18 -21.44 -8.16
C PRO A 523 0.87 -19.97 -7.96
N VAL A 524 -0.26 -19.66 -7.33
CA VAL A 524 -0.62 -18.32 -6.85
C VAL A 524 0.15 -17.99 -5.57
N VAL A 525 0.16 -18.95 -4.62
CA VAL A 525 0.88 -18.84 -3.35
C VAL A 525 1.60 -20.16 -3.06
N VAL A 526 2.91 -20.10 -2.84
CA VAL A 526 3.71 -21.22 -2.34
C VAL A 526 3.96 -21.04 -0.85
N HIS A 527 3.76 -22.09 -0.06
CA HIS A 527 3.92 -22.05 1.39
C HIS A 527 5.05 -22.96 1.87
N ASN A 528 6.02 -22.42 2.61
CA ASN A 528 7.17 -23.16 3.14
C ASN A 528 6.91 -23.80 4.51
N ASN A 529 5.81 -24.56 4.60
CA ASN A 529 5.35 -25.19 5.85
C ASN A 529 5.83 -26.64 6.07
N TRP A 530 6.65 -27.19 5.18
CA TRP A 530 7.18 -28.56 5.28
C TRP A 530 8.55 -28.65 5.96
N ILE A 531 9.19 -27.50 6.20
CA ILE A 531 10.48 -27.39 6.91
C ILE A 531 10.28 -26.64 8.23
N ILE A 532 11.04 -27.04 9.25
CA ILE A 532 11.02 -26.43 10.59
C ILE A 532 12.27 -25.56 10.75
N GLY A 533 12.10 -24.37 11.33
CA GLY A 533 13.19 -23.45 11.64
C GLY A 533 13.37 -22.37 10.57
N LEU A 534 13.60 -21.14 11.03
CA LEU A 534 13.69 -19.97 10.15
C LEU A 534 14.87 -20.07 9.18
N ASP A 535 16.05 -20.48 9.65
CA ASP A 535 17.26 -20.56 8.83
C ASP A 535 17.11 -21.61 7.71
N GLU A 536 16.50 -22.75 8.02
CA GLU A 536 16.27 -23.80 7.02
C GLU A 536 15.19 -23.39 6.00
N LYS A 537 14.14 -22.69 6.45
CA LYS A 537 13.16 -22.07 5.54
C LYS A 537 13.82 -21.06 4.60
N TRP A 538 14.69 -20.21 5.13
CA TRP A 538 15.45 -19.23 4.36
C TRP A 538 16.37 -19.90 3.33
N LYS A 539 17.14 -20.91 3.74
CA LYS A 539 17.99 -21.71 2.84
C LYS A 539 17.18 -22.40 1.75
N GLN A 540 16.00 -22.94 2.08
CA GLN A 540 15.14 -23.54 1.06
C GLN A 540 14.71 -22.50 0.03
N PHE A 541 14.21 -21.34 0.44
CA PHE A 541 13.92 -20.25 -0.50
C PHE A 541 15.14 -19.82 -1.30
N GLN A 542 16.32 -19.72 -0.69
CA GLN A 542 17.55 -19.40 -1.39
C GLN A 542 17.89 -20.44 -2.47
N SER A 543 17.83 -21.73 -2.13
CA SER A 543 18.14 -22.83 -3.07
C SER A 543 17.14 -22.94 -4.22
N TRP A 544 15.93 -22.42 -4.04
CA TRP A 544 14.87 -22.37 -5.06
C TRP A 544 14.77 -21.02 -5.76
N ASN A 545 15.69 -20.09 -5.48
CA ASN A 545 15.69 -18.73 -6.02
C ASN A 545 14.38 -17.95 -5.74
N LEU A 546 13.82 -18.15 -4.55
CA LEU A 546 12.59 -17.51 -4.07
C LEU A 546 12.86 -16.38 -3.07
N LEU A 547 14.13 -15.99 -2.91
CA LEU A 547 14.51 -14.77 -2.21
C LEU A 547 14.51 -13.61 -3.19
N CYS A 548 13.82 -12.53 -2.82
CA CYS A 548 13.72 -11.32 -3.63
C CYS A 548 14.90 -10.40 -3.29
N ASP A 549 15.72 -10.06 -4.28
CA ASP A 549 17.01 -9.37 -4.09
C ASP A 549 16.90 -7.87 -3.73
N ASP A 550 15.74 -7.25 -3.92
CA ASP A 550 15.52 -5.82 -3.66
C ASP A 550 15.08 -5.55 -2.21
N ALA A 551 15.96 -5.87 -1.26
CA ALA A 551 15.81 -5.45 0.13
C ALA A 551 16.05 -3.94 0.36
N THR A 552 16.19 -3.15 -0.70
CA THR A 552 16.27 -1.69 -0.68
C THR A 552 15.11 -1.06 -1.45
N PRO A 553 14.46 -0.02 -0.91
CA PRO A 553 13.35 0.64 -1.57
C PRO A 553 13.88 1.49 -2.73
N THR A 554 13.88 0.97 -3.95
CA THR A 554 13.89 1.83 -5.13
C THR A 554 12.44 2.08 -5.53
N ASN A 555 12.08 3.36 -5.61
CA ASN A 555 10.79 3.88 -6.07
C ASN A 555 10.60 3.68 -7.59
N ASP A 556 11.19 2.64 -8.16
CA ASP A 556 11.05 2.37 -9.58
C ASP A 556 9.74 1.63 -9.79
N GLU A 557 8.67 2.42 -9.93
CA GLU A 557 7.53 2.01 -10.75
C GLU A 557 8.09 1.36 -12.02
N VAL A 558 7.69 0.12 -12.31
CA VAL A 558 8.03 -0.58 -13.56
C VAL A 558 7.67 0.34 -14.73
N LYS A 559 8.67 1.01 -15.30
CA LYS A 559 8.47 2.03 -16.33
C LYS A 559 8.02 1.35 -17.61
N PHE A 560 6.77 1.60 -17.98
CA PHE A 560 6.26 1.22 -19.30
C PHE A 560 6.85 2.17 -20.36
N HIS A 561 7.83 1.69 -21.13
CA HIS A 561 8.51 2.51 -22.15
C HIS A 561 7.67 2.62 -23.43
N LYS A 562 6.77 3.62 -23.50
CA LYS A 562 5.88 3.89 -24.65
C LYS A 562 6.58 4.19 -25.98
N ASN A 563 7.82 4.70 -25.95
CA ASN A 563 8.44 5.37 -27.10
C ASN A 563 9.56 4.55 -27.78
N LEU A 564 9.77 3.30 -27.38
CA LEU A 564 10.93 2.49 -27.78
C LEU A 564 10.80 1.77 -29.12
N PHE A 565 9.66 1.91 -29.80
CA PHE A 565 9.36 1.23 -31.07
C PHE A 565 10.36 1.48 -32.21
N LYS A 566 11.25 2.48 -32.10
CA LYS A 566 12.14 2.86 -33.20
C LYS A 566 13.59 2.40 -33.07
N ASN A 567 14.16 2.24 -31.87
CA ASN A 567 15.62 2.13 -31.71
C ASN A 567 16.03 1.09 -30.64
N PHE A 568 15.68 -0.19 -30.79
CA PHE A 568 16.37 -1.26 -30.04
C PHE A 568 17.54 -1.79 -30.88
N ARG A 569 18.61 -2.22 -30.21
CA ARG A 569 19.80 -2.80 -30.86
C ARG A 569 19.80 -4.31 -30.64
N LEU A 570 19.89 -5.09 -31.70
CA LEU A 570 20.03 -6.55 -31.60
C LEU A 570 21.50 -6.93 -31.50
N ARG A 571 21.84 -7.74 -30.49
CA ARG A 571 23.14 -8.40 -30.36
C ARG A 571 22.96 -9.90 -30.47
N ILE A 572 23.58 -10.51 -31.47
CA ILE A 572 23.57 -11.96 -31.68
C ILE A 572 24.83 -12.53 -31.05
N LYS A 573 24.69 -13.54 -30.19
CA LYS A 573 25.80 -14.30 -29.61
C LYS A 573 25.76 -15.72 -30.11
N ILE A 574 26.88 -16.17 -30.67
CA ILE A 574 27.05 -17.55 -31.13
C ILE A 574 27.97 -18.27 -30.16
N LEU A 575 27.53 -19.42 -29.64
CA LEU A 575 28.35 -20.33 -28.84
C LEU A 575 28.85 -21.47 -29.74
N THR A 576 30.17 -21.69 -29.77
CA THR A 576 30.79 -22.75 -30.58
C THR A 576 31.98 -23.38 -29.87
N TYR A 577 32.42 -24.53 -30.39
CA TYR A 577 33.61 -25.23 -29.92
C TYR A 577 34.44 -25.80 -31.07
N ASN A 578 34.04 -26.95 -31.64
CA ASN A 578 34.88 -27.75 -32.54
C ASN A 578 34.13 -28.26 -33.77
N ARG A 579 33.15 -27.49 -34.28
CA ARG A 579 32.31 -27.88 -35.42
C ARG A 579 32.37 -26.82 -36.52
N PHE A 580 33.48 -26.77 -37.27
CA PHE A 580 33.72 -25.71 -38.23
C PHE A 580 32.61 -25.59 -39.29
N GLN A 581 32.19 -26.71 -39.88
CA GLN A 581 31.17 -26.70 -40.93
C GLN A 581 29.78 -26.29 -40.42
N SER A 582 29.44 -26.65 -39.19
CA SER A 582 28.18 -26.24 -38.56
C SER A 582 28.16 -24.74 -38.33
N LEU A 583 29.21 -24.20 -37.68
CA LEU A 583 29.35 -22.75 -37.47
C LEU A 583 29.30 -22.00 -38.80
N LYS A 584 30.04 -22.47 -39.81
CA LYS A 584 30.05 -21.85 -41.14
C LYS A 584 28.66 -21.81 -41.76
N ARG A 585 27.87 -22.88 -41.63
CA ARG A 585 26.49 -22.93 -42.11
C ARG A 585 25.60 -21.90 -41.39
N LEU A 586 25.73 -21.78 -40.06
CA LEU A 586 25.01 -20.77 -39.29
C LEU A 586 25.37 -19.35 -39.74
N LEU A 587 26.66 -19.04 -39.84
CA LEU A 587 27.15 -17.72 -40.27
C LEU A 587 26.65 -17.35 -41.67
N ILE A 588 26.63 -18.30 -42.61
CA ILE A 588 26.05 -18.09 -43.94
C ILE A 588 24.56 -17.76 -43.83
N SER A 589 23.79 -18.50 -43.01
CA SER A 589 22.36 -18.21 -42.84
C SER A 589 22.12 -16.80 -42.27
N LEU A 590 22.94 -16.37 -41.30
CA LEU A 590 22.90 -15.01 -40.74
C LEU A 590 23.22 -13.94 -41.78
N LEU A 591 24.27 -14.13 -42.60
CA LEU A 591 24.61 -13.21 -43.68
C LEU A 591 23.51 -13.05 -44.74
N THR A 592 22.67 -14.07 -44.93
CA THR A 592 21.55 -14.03 -45.89
C THR A 592 20.25 -13.50 -45.31
N THR A 593 20.23 -13.09 -44.04
CA THR A 593 19.02 -12.61 -43.35
C THR A 593 18.67 -11.17 -43.74
N TYR A 594 17.37 -10.89 -43.85
CA TYR A 594 16.85 -9.54 -44.03
C TYR A 594 16.78 -8.78 -42.69
N TYR A 595 17.78 -7.94 -42.42
CA TYR A 595 17.83 -7.08 -41.22
C TYR A 595 17.18 -5.70 -41.37
N PHE A 596 16.55 -5.40 -42.52
CA PHE A 596 15.86 -4.12 -42.77
C PHE A 596 16.72 -2.85 -42.56
N ASN A 597 18.03 -2.95 -42.80
CA ASN A 597 19.03 -1.90 -42.54
C ASN A 597 19.22 -1.53 -41.06
N ASP A 598 18.69 -2.32 -40.13
CA ASP A 598 18.93 -2.14 -38.70
C ASP A 598 20.37 -2.56 -38.35
N HIS A 599 20.97 -1.89 -37.35
CA HIS A 599 22.29 -2.21 -36.84
C HIS A 599 22.23 -3.45 -35.94
N VAL A 600 23.00 -4.48 -36.28
CA VAL A 600 23.02 -5.77 -35.56
C VAL A 600 24.44 -6.15 -35.22
N ASP A 601 24.73 -6.24 -33.92
CA ASP A 601 26.02 -6.67 -33.41
C ASP A 601 26.12 -8.20 -33.39
N LEU A 602 27.32 -8.74 -33.63
CA LEU A 602 27.61 -10.17 -33.61
C LEU A 602 28.81 -10.48 -32.70
N ASP A 603 28.59 -11.32 -31.70
CA ASP A 603 29.65 -11.87 -30.86
C ASP A 603 29.77 -13.38 -31.10
N ILE A 604 30.99 -13.89 -31.24
CA ILE A 604 31.25 -15.33 -31.41
C ILE A 604 32.14 -15.80 -30.25
N TRP A 605 31.60 -16.70 -29.43
CA TRP A 605 32.26 -17.28 -28.27
C TRP A 605 32.73 -18.69 -28.60
N ILE A 606 34.04 -18.90 -28.51
CA ILE A 606 34.72 -20.13 -28.88
C ILE A 606 35.31 -20.76 -27.62
N ASP A 607 34.80 -21.92 -27.21
CA ASP A 607 35.40 -22.69 -26.11
C ASP A 607 36.81 -23.17 -26.47
N HIS A 608 37.65 -23.39 -25.47
CA HIS A 608 39.00 -23.90 -25.67
C HIS A 608 39.00 -25.44 -25.65
N PRO A 609 39.84 -26.12 -26.46
CA PRO A 609 40.02 -27.57 -26.35
C PRO A 609 40.53 -27.99 -24.97
N SER A 610 39.97 -29.06 -24.42
CA SER A 610 40.47 -29.69 -23.19
C SER A 610 41.88 -30.26 -23.38
N GLN A 611 42.57 -30.59 -22.28
CA GLN A 611 43.90 -31.20 -22.36
C GLN A 611 43.87 -32.53 -23.12
N ASP A 612 42.80 -33.31 -22.95
CA ASP A 612 42.60 -34.61 -23.59
C ASP A 612 41.96 -34.52 -24.99
N ALA A 613 41.79 -33.31 -25.54
CA ALA A 613 41.17 -33.13 -26.85
C ALA A 613 41.98 -33.79 -27.97
N THR A 614 41.30 -34.58 -28.80
CA THR A 614 41.91 -35.28 -29.94
C THR A 614 42.55 -34.32 -30.95
N ALA A 615 43.50 -34.83 -31.75
CA ALA A 615 44.09 -34.06 -32.84
C ALA A 615 43.04 -33.53 -33.84
N GLY A 616 41.98 -34.31 -34.10
CA GLY A 616 40.84 -33.89 -34.92
C GLY A 616 40.10 -32.70 -34.33
N THR A 617 39.80 -32.75 -33.02
CA THR A 617 39.15 -31.64 -32.29
C THR A 617 39.97 -30.36 -32.35
N ARG A 618 41.29 -30.44 -32.10
CA ARG A 618 42.19 -29.28 -32.16
C ARG A 618 42.29 -28.71 -33.58
N LYS A 619 42.24 -29.57 -34.60
CA LYS A 619 42.22 -29.15 -36.01
C LYS A 619 40.94 -28.37 -36.35
N GLU A 620 39.76 -28.91 -36.01
CA GLU A 620 38.47 -28.24 -36.24
C GLU A 620 38.39 -26.89 -35.51
N TRP A 621 38.82 -26.85 -34.25
CA TRP A 621 38.91 -25.61 -33.48
C TRP A 621 39.85 -24.58 -34.13
N SER A 622 41.03 -25.02 -34.59
CA SER A 622 42.00 -24.13 -35.26
C SER A 622 41.45 -23.58 -36.57
N LEU A 623 40.67 -24.37 -37.31
CA LEU A 623 39.98 -23.93 -38.52
C LEU A 623 38.95 -22.82 -38.23
N ILE A 624 38.19 -22.93 -37.13
CA ILE A 624 37.27 -21.88 -36.68
C ILE A 624 38.03 -20.58 -36.40
N VAL A 625 39.08 -20.64 -35.58
CA VAL A 625 39.88 -19.46 -35.22
C VAL A 625 40.52 -18.82 -36.45
N GLN A 626 41.09 -19.62 -37.35
CA GLN A 626 41.70 -19.14 -38.60
C GLN A 626 40.67 -18.46 -39.52
N TYR A 627 39.50 -19.08 -39.69
CA TYR A 627 38.42 -18.56 -40.53
C TYR A 627 37.89 -17.22 -40.02
N LEU A 628 37.65 -17.10 -38.72
CA LEU A 628 37.12 -15.88 -38.10
C LEU A 628 38.15 -14.75 -37.99
N SER A 629 39.44 -15.09 -37.86
CA SER A 629 40.53 -14.10 -37.81
C SER A 629 40.84 -13.49 -39.19
N ASN A 630 40.47 -14.19 -40.27
CA ASN A 630 40.73 -13.73 -41.63
C ASN A 630 39.55 -12.93 -42.20
N LYS A 631 39.69 -11.60 -42.21
CA LYS A 631 38.67 -10.67 -42.74
C LYS A 631 38.30 -10.88 -44.21
N SER A 632 39.17 -11.53 -45.00
CA SER A 632 38.85 -11.89 -46.40
C SER A 632 37.93 -13.11 -46.49
N GLN A 633 37.85 -13.93 -45.45
CA GLN A 633 37.02 -15.14 -45.40
C GLN A 633 35.68 -14.90 -44.71
N PHE A 634 35.67 -14.09 -43.64
CA PHE A 634 34.43 -13.72 -42.96
C PHE A 634 34.41 -12.23 -42.61
N HIS A 635 33.34 -11.56 -43.02
CA HIS A 635 33.06 -10.17 -42.70
C HIS A 635 31.58 -10.05 -42.31
N TRP A 636 31.32 -9.33 -41.22
CA TRP A 636 29.98 -9.02 -40.77
C TRP A 636 29.61 -7.59 -41.20
N PRO A 637 28.66 -7.41 -42.13
CA PRO A 637 28.35 -6.09 -42.70
C PRO A 637 27.28 -5.31 -41.92
N HIS A 638 26.58 -5.93 -40.96
CA HIS A 638 25.40 -5.36 -40.31
C HIS A 638 25.67 -4.61 -39.00
N GLY A 639 26.88 -4.72 -38.43
CA GLY A 639 27.25 -4.05 -37.18
C GLY A 639 28.64 -4.43 -36.69
N SER A 640 28.88 -4.38 -35.38
CA SER A 640 30.18 -4.77 -34.81
C SER A 640 30.35 -6.30 -34.76
N LEU A 641 31.59 -6.78 -34.91
CA LEU A 641 31.96 -8.19 -34.77
C LEU A 641 33.00 -8.34 -33.66
N LEU A 642 32.68 -9.11 -32.62
CA LEU A 642 33.60 -9.45 -31.54
C LEU A 642 33.79 -10.97 -31.46
N ILE A 643 35.03 -11.40 -31.30
CA ILE A 643 35.39 -12.82 -31.19
C ILE A 643 36.03 -13.05 -29.83
N TYR A 644 35.41 -13.92 -29.03
CA TYR A 644 35.82 -14.27 -27.69
C TYR A 644 36.34 -15.71 -27.67
N GLN A 645 37.65 -15.85 -27.53
CA GLN A 645 38.29 -17.15 -27.37
C GLN A 645 38.55 -17.42 -25.89
N GLN A 646 38.02 -18.53 -25.38
CA GLN A 646 38.26 -18.92 -23.99
C GLN A 646 39.72 -19.32 -23.77
N LYS A 647 40.23 -19.04 -22.56
CA LYS A 647 41.61 -19.37 -22.16
C LYS A 647 41.77 -20.84 -21.74
N SER A 648 40.67 -21.47 -21.33
CA SER A 648 40.60 -22.85 -20.84
C SER A 648 39.25 -23.45 -21.23
N HIS A 649 39.13 -24.77 -21.21
CA HIS A 649 37.88 -25.45 -21.50
C HIS A 649 36.88 -25.18 -20.38
N ILE A 650 35.75 -24.52 -20.68
CA ILE A 650 34.73 -24.15 -19.68
C ILE A 650 33.38 -24.86 -19.87
N GLU A 651 33.21 -25.58 -20.98
CA GLU A 651 31.99 -26.30 -21.33
C GLU A 651 30.79 -25.39 -21.67
N LEU A 652 29.76 -25.98 -22.28
CA LEU A 652 28.62 -25.25 -22.83
C LEU A 652 27.83 -24.47 -21.77
N PHE A 653 27.59 -25.06 -20.59
CA PHE A 653 26.84 -24.41 -19.52
C PHE A 653 27.50 -23.10 -19.08
N GLU A 654 28.82 -23.12 -18.91
CA GLU A 654 29.55 -21.93 -18.47
C GLU A 654 29.69 -20.90 -19.60
N GLN A 655 29.75 -21.34 -20.86
CA GLN A 655 29.63 -20.43 -22.00
C GLN A 655 28.29 -19.68 -22.00
N TRP A 656 27.18 -20.36 -21.70
CA TRP A 656 25.86 -19.73 -21.55
C TRP A 656 25.83 -18.71 -20.41
N THR A 657 26.32 -19.07 -19.22
CA THR A 657 26.27 -18.18 -18.03
C THR A 657 27.18 -16.96 -18.20
N GLN A 658 28.39 -17.12 -18.74
CA GLN A 658 29.34 -16.02 -18.91
C GLN A 658 28.95 -15.11 -20.07
N SER A 659 28.44 -15.67 -21.17
CA SER A 659 28.02 -14.88 -22.33
C SER A 659 26.72 -14.11 -22.08
N ALA A 660 25.85 -14.58 -21.18
CA ALA A 660 24.59 -13.90 -20.85
C ALA A 660 24.77 -12.59 -20.07
N ARG A 661 25.93 -12.34 -19.47
CA ARG A 661 26.22 -11.09 -18.74
C ARG A 661 26.36 -9.92 -19.71
N THR A 662 25.30 -9.10 -19.84
CA THR A 662 25.33 -7.84 -20.60
C THR A 662 25.58 -6.65 -19.68
N LYS A 663 26.09 -5.55 -20.25
CA LYS A 663 26.04 -4.24 -19.58
C LYS A 663 24.57 -3.84 -19.49
N THR A 664 24.20 -3.10 -18.43
CA THR A 664 22.87 -2.52 -18.23
C THR A 664 22.56 -1.44 -19.28
N ASP A 665 22.34 -1.88 -20.52
CA ASP A 665 21.79 -1.07 -21.61
C ASP A 665 20.33 -1.47 -21.77
N GLU A 666 19.41 -0.58 -21.37
CA GLU A 666 17.96 -0.78 -21.41
C GLU A 666 17.41 -0.97 -22.85
N TYR A 667 18.26 -0.79 -23.87
CA TYR A 667 17.88 -0.81 -25.28
C TYR A 667 18.50 -1.96 -26.09
N GLU A 668 19.30 -2.83 -25.45
CA GLU A 668 19.91 -3.99 -26.10
C GLU A 668 19.04 -5.25 -25.93
N ILE A 669 18.76 -5.92 -27.06
CA ILE A 669 18.12 -7.23 -27.08
C ILE A 669 19.17 -8.28 -27.45
N LEU A 670 19.25 -9.34 -26.64
CA LEU A 670 20.18 -10.44 -26.83
C LEU A 670 19.49 -11.64 -27.51
N LEU A 671 20.11 -12.15 -28.58
CA LEU A 671 19.78 -13.44 -29.18
C LEU A 671 20.98 -14.37 -29.05
N VAL A 672 20.80 -15.54 -28.41
CA VAL A 672 21.84 -16.56 -28.31
C VAL A 672 21.54 -17.70 -29.28
N LEU A 673 22.56 -18.14 -30.03
CA LEU A 673 22.50 -19.23 -31.01
C LEU A 673 23.65 -20.20 -30.76
N GLU A 674 23.39 -21.50 -30.93
CA GLU A 674 24.43 -22.53 -30.91
C GLU A 674 24.88 -22.86 -32.35
N ASP A 675 26.11 -23.36 -32.50
CA ASP A 675 26.75 -23.54 -33.80
C ASP A 675 26.09 -24.55 -34.75
N ASP A 676 25.20 -25.41 -34.28
CA ASP A 676 24.48 -26.38 -35.09
C ASP A 676 23.16 -25.85 -35.68
N MET A 677 22.75 -24.64 -35.28
CA MET A 677 21.53 -23.99 -35.74
C MET A 677 21.64 -23.41 -37.16
N THR A 678 20.49 -23.14 -37.78
CA THR A 678 20.37 -22.28 -38.96
C THR A 678 19.13 -21.41 -38.81
N VAL A 679 19.20 -20.16 -39.27
CA VAL A 679 18.08 -19.22 -39.15
C VAL A 679 17.40 -18.99 -40.49
N SER A 680 16.09 -18.75 -40.45
CA SER A 680 15.32 -18.31 -41.62
C SER A 680 15.76 -16.92 -42.07
N ARG A 681 15.70 -16.64 -43.38
CA ARG A 681 15.97 -15.29 -43.92
C ARG A 681 15.10 -14.19 -43.30
N TYR A 682 13.95 -14.55 -42.72
CA TYR A 682 12.99 -13.64 -42.09
C TYR A 682 12.95 -13.75 -40.56
N PHE A 683 13.89 -14.44 -39.91
CA PHE A 683 13.83 -14.63 -38.45
C PHE A 683 13.82 -13.30 -37.69
N TYR A 684 14.52 -12.29 -38.20
CA TYR A 684 14.59 -10.97 -37.56
C TYR A 684 13.23 -10.26 -37.55
N GLU A 685 12.43 -10.44 -38.62
CA GLU A 685 11.06 -9.92 -38.66
C GLU A 685 10.18 -10.56 -37.58
N TYR A 686 10.35 -11.87 -37.34
CA TYR A 686 9.67 -12.57 -36.26
C TYR A 686 10.04 -11.99 -34.89
N ILE A 687 11.34 -11.75 -34.63
CA ILE A 687 11.79 -11.14 -33.36
C ILE A 687 11.13 -9.78 -33.14
N LYS A 688 11.11 -8.91 -34.16
CA LYS A 688 10.45 -7.59 -34.08
C LYS A 688 8.97 -7.73 -33.73
N LYS A 689 8.27 -8.66 -34.38
CA LYS A 689 6.84 -8.93 -34.13
C LYS A 689 6.60 -9.52 -32.74
N ALA A 690 7.46 -10.42 -32.26
CA ALA A 690 7.37 -11.02 -30.94
C ALA A 690 7.56 -9.97 -29.82
N LEU A 691 8.59 -9.12 -29.94
CA LEU A 691 8.80 -8.00 -29.01
C LEU A 691 7.60 -7.03 -29.02
N GLN A 692 7.06 -6.72 -30.19
CA GLN A 692 5.86 -5.89 -30.30
C GLN A 692 4.66 -6.52 -29.60
N TYR A 693 4.45 -7.82 -29.76
CA TYR A 693 3.28 -8.50 -29.22
C TYR A 693 3.37 -8.74 -27.71
N TYR A 694 4.52 -9.16 -27.20
CA TYR A 694 4.66 -9.60 -25.82
C TYR A 694 5.29 -8.53 -24.91
N TYR A 695 6.23 -7.71 -25.40
CA TYR A 695 6.98 -6.77 -24.56
C TYR A 695 6.41 -5.35 -24.64
N TYR A 696 6.14 -4.84 -25.85
CA TYR A 696 5.69 -3.46 -26.03
C TYR A 696 4.16 -3.28 -25.94
N ASN A 697 3.37 -4.35 -26.08
CA ASN A 697 1.92 -4.27 -25.93
C ASN A 697 1.51 -4.41 -24.46
N ARG A 698 0.98 -3.34 -23.86
CA ARG A 698 0.55 -3.30 -22.45
C ARG A 698 -0.43 -4.40 -22.05
N THR A 699 -1.31 -4.83 -22.96
CA THR A 699 -2.31 -5.86 -22.66
C THR A 699 -1.68 -7.25 -22.52
N ASN A 700 -0.56 -7.48 -23.22
CA ASN A 700 0.13 -8.76 -23.26
C ASN A 700 1.42 -8.77 -22.43
N TYR A 701 1.88 -7.58 -22.03
CA TYR A 701 3.09 -7.37 -21.22
C TYR A 701 3.02 -8.17 -19.93
N ASP A 702 4.14 -8.81 -19.64
CA ASP A 702 4.32 -9.63 -18.46
C ASP A 702 5.65 -9.25 -17.84
N PRO A 703 5.66 -8.67 -16.62
CA PRO A 703 6.90 -8.29 -15.96
C PRO A 703 7.78 -9.48 -15.59
N LEU A 704 7.24 -10.71 -15.66
CA LEU A 704 8.00 -11.94 -15.47
C LEU A 704 8.64 -12.45 -16.79
N MET A 705 8.54 -11.67 -17.88
CA MET A 705 9.17 -11.97 -19.16
C MET A 705 10.64 -11.61 -19.24
N TYR A 706 11.48 -12.65 -19.33
CA TYR A 706 12.91 -12.47 -19.55
C TYR A 706 13.37 -12.76 -20.98
N GLY A 707 12.63 -13.55 -21.77
CA GLY A 707 12.98 -13.82 -23.17
C GLY A 707 12.15 -14.92 -23.84
N PHE A 708 12.38 -15.12 -25.14
CA PHE A 708 11.79 -16.19 -25.94
C PHE A 708 12.82 -17.29 -26.20
N SER A 709 12.40 -18.55 -26.14
CA SER A 709 13.24 -19.68 -26.51
C SER A 709 12.49 -20.61 -27.46
N LEU A 710 13.20 -21.07 -28.49
CA LEU A 710 12.73 -22.10 -29.41
C LEU A 710 13.38 -23.47 -29.13
N GLN A 711 14.16 -23.57 -28.04
CA GLN A 711 14.71 -24.84 -27.59
C GLN A 711 13.66 -25.62 -26.80
N ASN A 712 13.75 -26.95 -26.88
CA ASN A 712 12.96 -27.82 -26.00
C ASN A 712 13.37 -27.58 -24.54
N GLN A 713 12.40 -27.65 -23.64
CA GLN A 713 12.67 -27.52 -22.21
C GLN A 713 13.28 -28.81 -21.66
N ASP A 714 14.56 -28.75 -21.27
CA ASP A 714 15.29 -29.87 -20.68
C ASP A 714 15.49 -29.76 -19.15
N THR A 715 14.89 -28.75 -18.50
CA THR A 715 15.00 -28.50 -17.05
C THR A 715 13.67 -28.03 -16.45
N ILE A 716 13.44 -28.38 -15.19
CA ILE A 716 12.27 -27.92 -14.39
C ILE A 716 12.73 -26.82 -13.43
N LEU A 717 11.91 -25.78 -13.23
CA LEU A 717 12.16 -24.69 -12.27
C LEU A 717 12.59 -25.24 -10.90
N GLY A 718 13.72 -24.74 -10.36
CA GLY A 718 14.26 -25.16 -9.07
C GLY A 718 15.17 -26.40 -9.09
N GLN A 719 15.51 -26.94 -10.28
CA GLN A 719 16.56 -27.95 -10.39
C GLN A 719 17.95 -27.31 -10.32
N THR A 720 18.75 -27.75 -9.36
CA THR A 720 20.19 -27.47 -9.28
C THR A 720 20.98 -28.63 -9.89
N GLY A 721 22.28 -28.44 -10.16
CA GLY A 721 23.14 -29.48 -10.77
C GLY A 721 23.11 -30.85 -10.07
N GLY A 722 22.78 -30.90 -8.76
CA GLY A 722 22.65 -32.13 -7.99
C GLY A 722 21.26 -32.81 -8.02
N THR A 723 20.25 -32.23 -8.68
CA THR A 723 18.84 -32.72 -8.64
C THR A 723 18.20 -32.85 -10.03
N LYS A 724 19.03 -32.99 -11.08
CA LYS A 724 18.61 -32.96 -12.48
C LYS A 724 17.84 -34.24 -12.87
N THR A 725 16.58 -34.08 -13.26
CA THR A 725 15.79 -35.15 -13.92
C THR A 725 16.29 -35.35 -15.36
N ARG A 726 16.31 -36.57 -15.88
CA ARG A 726 16.81 -36.83 -17.25
C ARG A 726 15.85 -36.26 -18.30
N SER A 727 16.38 -35.68 -19.39
CA SER A 727 15.59 -35.03 -20.46
C SER A 727 14.49 -35.92 -21.06
N ARG A 728 14.72 -37.24 -21.22
CA ARG A 728 13.70 -38.19 -21.68
C ARG A 728 12.51 -38.33 -20.72
N ASP A 729 12.74 -38.19 -19.41
CA ASP A 729 11.68 -38.26 -18.41
C ASP A 729 10.87 -36.96 -18.43
N ILE A 730 11.52 -35.81 -18.65
CA ILE A 730 10.88 -34.49 -18.78
C ILE A 730 9.91 -34.47 -19.98
N GLN A 731 10.33 -34.93 -21.16
CA GLN A 731 9.45 -35.04 -22.32
C GLN A 731 8.26 -36.00 -22.09
N THR A 732 8.45 -37.03 -21.28
CA THR A 732 7.38 -38.00 -20.95
C THR A 732 6.39 -37.42 -19.93
N ILE A 733 6.86 -36.55 -19.03
CA ILE A 733 6.04 -35.80 -18.07
C ILE A 733 5.19 -34.74 -18.79
N LEU A 734 5.69 -34.16 -19.88
CA LEU A 734 5.07 -33.06 -20.64
C LEU A 734 4.02 -33.51 -21.69
N ARG A 735 3.55 -34.76 -21.69
CA ARG A 735 2.76 -35.35 -22.80
C ARG A 735 1.40 -34.67 -23.11
N ASP A 736 1.36 -34.06 -24.30
CA ASP A 736 0.51 -34.30 -25.49
C ASP A 736 -1.03 -34.13 -25.53
N ASP A 737 -1.79 -34.01 -24.43
CA ASP A 737 -3.27 -33.87 -24.58
C ASP A 737 -3.80 -32.42 -24.53
N TYR A 738 -2.98 -31.47 -24.10
CA TYR A 738 -3.30 -30.03 -24.11
C TYR A 738 -2.22 -29.30 -24.88
N GLY A 739 -2.46 -29.05 -26.16
CA GLY A 739 -1.49 -28.53 -27.12
C GLY A 739 -0.59 -27.41 -26.58
N SER A 740 0.70 -27.54 -26.89
CA SER A 740 1.80 -26.63 -26.57
C SER A 740 2.16 -26.56 -25.08
N PRO A 741 3.45 -26.65 -24.70
CA PRO A 741 3.87 -26.38 -23.34
C PRO A 741 3.59 -24.90 -23.05
N LEU A 742 2.48 -24.63 -22.36
CA LEU A 742 2.25 -23.43 -21.55
C LEU A 742 3.20 -23.36 -20.35
N PHE A 743 4.18 -24.29 -20.28
CA PHE A 743 5.18 -24.40 -19.25
C PHE A 743 6.13 -23.20 -19.34
N TYR A 744 5.81 -22.23 -18.50
CA TYR A 744 6.47 -20.94 -18.36
C TYR A 744 6.42 -20.14 -19.65
N LYS A 745 5.63 -19.07 -19.63
CA LYS A 745 5.65 -18.05 -20.68
C LYS A 745 7.10 -17.59 -20.98
N TYR A 746 8.05 -17.77 -20.04
CA TYR A 746 9.47 -17.42 -20.15
C TYR A 746 10.38 -18.44 -19.45
N GLN A 747 11.38 -18.96 -20.17
CA GLN A 747 12.47 -19.73 -19.56
C GLN A 747 13.28 -18.80 -18.65
N LEU A 748 13.24 -19.06 -17.33
CA LEU A 748 14.09 -18.39 -16.35
C LEU A 748 15.51 -18.95 -16.49
N LEU A 749 16.36 -18.26 -17.26
CA LEU A 749 17.79 -18.28 -17.00
C LEU A 749 17.99 -17.46 -15.72
N GLY A 750 18.51 -18.10 -14.68
CA GLY A 750 18.82 -17.46 -13.40
C GLY A 750 19.82 -16.30 -13.56
N LYS A 751 19.92 -15.52 -12.49
CA LYS A 751 20.90 -14.44 -12.32
C LYS A 751 22.33 -14.83 -12.71
#